data_AF-A0A2V6X5P0-F1
#
_entry.id   AF-A0A2V6X5P0-F1
#
_cell.length_a   1.000
_cell.length_b   1.000
_cell.length_c   1.000
_cell.angle_alpha   90.00
_cell.angle_beta   90.00
_cell.angle_gamma   90.00
#
_symmetry.space_group_name_H-M   'P 1'
#
loop_
_entity.id
_entity.type
_entity.pdbx_description
1 polymer ?
#
loop_
_entity_poly.entity_id
_entity_poly.type
_entity_poly.pdbx_seq_one_letter_code
_entity_poly.pdbx_strand_id
1 'polypeptide(L)'
;MGGGTVMHRALRRPLVVVLAVLVVVTTVGLAILPEIVRRVAVSQMTKLTGRAVSLGDVDFNLFTGSVGLKGFKLAHRGSPESAIELDRLEVRLDYVPLLFHEARVTDLKLTSLKINAKRVGEAEFDFSDLLALIAADPSAPPSPWKVTLARVSLRSATIVFRDQVTAPPSEWRIEGLTVDARDLSTRPKAKPGRLALKFRLDGATVSVTSAALGLDPLKAVARVDVDGFDLAAVRPYLPPRLPAAPRAGRAGVALELVVESGPAGLTRAVAAGDLGASGLEVAQAGRTEPFLKLPRLGIKVKGADLVARTVTIAAVELEGLAVRAVRDARQQIDLLALGAAREERLAAAPPASPATPAQAGFSAKIEQIAIRKGAFTFRDEGISPLTTLEAGDLTADVTNVAWPTAGPTAFVASLRLPTAGRLHVRGAVTPLPFDLEMAISLRGGTIEPFQAYIPVPARLSGIFHAESRNRMTIADDGTVTATSTGKSSIEKFAIRAPGETRPTVSIERIQFDGIDFAWPKHARAAKITLAKPDILIERDADGGISVRKLFDSRADATDMATSAPTTAGESPRRPVEKPSSTPAAAPKRGGQPLELEFGTIAITEGYARFLDRTTTPAFSETLARLEMIVEELSATSGRRAKIATQAVVGDASAFVLQGEIAPFGEVYADLSGELRDFELTGVNPYADAAIAWFMKTGRLAVKVHVKVEKNQLTAENEIDVKNLTVAPSREGDEVKKKIGLPLGMIVALITDSDNAIKVNVPLSGELSQLQAGLGDAVWVAVRNALVNVISAPFKGIGRLFKGKGDTVDDLQVDPVTFAAGSAEVAGEMEQHLTQVADFLRRAPMIKLALTSVAAPQDGESLRVQELTLKIQRAQLERGLPNFNAAVAATFKEQVPGVAPPKSADEQLVVLRQREPFPQVRVTELLTRRLAAVRDAL
;
A
#
# COMPACT_ATOMS: atom_id res chain seq x y z
N MET A 1 29.33 22.79 139.59
CA MET A 1 28.12 22.04 140.03
C MET A 1 27.27 21.85 138.79
N GLY A 2 26.94 20.68 138.26
CA GLY A 2 26.88 19.32 138.81
C GLY A 2 25.51 18.72 138.41
N GLY A 3 25.53 17.64 137.62
CA GLY A 3 24.38 16.77 137.30
C GLY A 3 23.51 17.22 136.12
N GLY A 4 23.21 16.46 135.05
CA GLY A 4 23.38 15.02 134.77
C GLY A 4 22.04 14.28 134.76
N THR A 5 21.44 14.11 133.58
CA THR A 5 20.42 13.09 133.15
C THR A 5 20.15 13.36 131.66
N VAL A 6 20.56 12.62 130.61
CA VAL A 6 20.45 11.20 130.22
C VAL A 6 19.04 10.60 130.35
N MET A 7 18.19 10.76 129.32
CA MET A 7 17.28 9.79 128.66
C MET A 7 16.39 10.61 127.66
N HIS A 8 16.03 10.24 126.43
CA HIS A 8 15.74 8.92 125.86
C HIS A 8 16.43 8.69 124.51
N ARG A 9 17.43 7.79 124.55
CA ARG A 9 17.96 6.98 123.44
C ARG A 9 16.96 5.91 122.93
N ALA A 10 15.68 5.99 123.34
CA ALA A 10 14.68 4.91 123.18
C ALA A 10 13.87 4.94 121.87
N LEU A 11 13.89 6.03 121.10
CA LEU A 11 13.23 6.08 119.77
C LEU A 11 14.17 5.79 118.60
N ARG A 12 15.50 5.88 118.79
CA ARG A 12 16.49 5.62 117.72
C ARG A 12 16.62 4.14 117.37
N ARG A 13 16.57 3.23 118.36
CA ARG A 13 16.65 1.78 118.11
C ARG A 13 15.44 1.23 117.34
N PRO A 14 14.17 1.52 117.69
CA PRO A 14 13.04 1.08 116.88
C PRO A 14 13.01 1.77 115.51
N LEU A 15 13.41 3.05 115.39
CA LEU A 15 13.48 3.73 114.09
C LEU A 15 14.57 3.13 113.18
N VAL A 16 15.75 2.79 113.69
CA VAL A 16 16.82 2.13 112.91
C VAL A 16 16.43 0.69 112.55
N VAL A 17 15.75 -0.04 113.44
CA VAL A 17 15.22 -1.37 113.12
C VAL A 17 14.09 -1.30 112.11
N VAL A 18 13.17 -0.35 112.22
CA VAL A 18 12.10 -0.11 111.23
C VAL A 18 12.69 0.33 109.90
N LEU A 19 13.71 1.20 109.88
CA LEU A 19 14.40 1.60 108.67
C LEU A 19 15.20 0.44 108.07
N ALA A 20 15.87 -0.39 108.88
CA ALA A 20 16.58 -1.57 108.42
C ALA A 20 15.61 -2.64 107.88
N VAL A 21 14.48 -2.88 108.55
CA VAL A 21 13.40 -3.76 108.08
C VAL A 21 12.77 -3.18 106.81
N LEU A 22 12.53 -1.86 106.74
CA LEU A 22 12.03 -1.20 105.55
C LEU A 22 13.04 -1.31 104.41
N VAL A 23 14.33 -1.12 104.65
CA VAL A 23 15.38 -1.28 103.64
C VAL A 23 15.49 -2.74 103.20
N VAL A 24 15.41 -3.72 104.11
CA VAL A 24 15.41 -5.15 103.77
C VAL A 24 14.15 -5.54 102.99
N VAL A 25 12.96 -5.16 103.45
CA VAL A 25 11.68 -5.38 102.76
C VAL A 25 11.66 -4.68 101.41
N THR A 26 12.19 -3.46 101.31
CA THR A 26 12.31 -2.73 100.05
C THR A 26 13.34 -3.40 99.13
N THR A 27 14.47 -3.87 99.64
CA THR A 27 15.52 -4.52 98.84
C THR A 27 15.07 -5.90 98.35
N VAL A 28 14.48 -6.71 99.22
CA VAL A 28 13.89 -8.01 98.88
C VAL A 28 12.69 -7.82 97.94
N GLY A 29 11.84 -6.82 98.22
CA GLY A 29 10.74 -6.42 97.37
C GLY A 29 11.22 -6.03 95.97
N LEU A 30 12.23 -5.17 95.86
CA LEU A 30 12.87 -4.77 94.59
C LEU A 30 13.55 -5.94 93.88
N ALA A 31 14.09 -6.92 94.59
CA ALA A 31 14.73 -8.10 94.00
C ALA A 31 13.72 -9.11 93.45
N ILE A 32 12.55 -9.26 94.09
CA ILE A 32 11.47 -10.17 93.65
C ILE A 32 10.54 -9.50 92.62
N LEU A 33 10.47 -8.17 92.61
CA LEU A 33 9.61 -7.38 91.74
C LEU A 33 9.71 -7.75 90.25
N PRO A 34 10.89 -7.96 89.63
CA PRO A 34 10.97 -8.30 88.21
C PRO A 34 10.32 -9.65 87.88
N GLU A 35 10.46 -10.65 88.75
CA GLU A 35 9.81 -11.96 88.59
C GLU A 35 8.29 -11.89 88.82
N ILE A 36 7.82 -11.03 89.74
CA ILE A 36 6.39 -10.73 89.89
C ILE A 36 5.85 -10.07 88.63
N VAL A 37 6.51 -9.02 88.14
CA VAL A 37 6.14 -8.31 86.91
C VAL A 37 6.10 -9.27 85.73
N ARG A 38 7.08 -10.16 85.61
CA ARG A 38 7.11 -11.21 84.57
C ARG A 38 5.89 -12.13 84.64
N ARG A 39 5.58 -12.72 85.80
CA ARG A 39 4.42 -13.61 85.96
C ARG A 39 3.10 -12.89 85.72
N VAL A 40 2.96 -11.69 86.25
CA VAL A 40 1.76 -10.86 86.07
C VAL A 40 1.59 -10.48 84.60
N ALA A 41 2.66 -10.03 83.93
CA ALA A 41 2.63 -9.70 82.50
C ALA A 41 2.22 -10.91 81.66
N VAL A 42 2.84 -12.08 81.86
CA VAL A 42 2.47 -13.31 81.14
C VAL A 42 1.01 -13.70 81.40
N SER A 43 0.56 -13.70 82.65
CA SER A 43 -0.81 -14.08 83.02
C SER A 43 -1.84 -13.11 82.44
N GLN A 44 -1.62 -11.80 82.57
CA GLN A 44 -2.53 -10.77 82.07
C GLN A 44 -2.56 -10.74 80.55
N MET A 45 -1.40 -10.81 79.88
CA MET A 45 -1.35 -10.84 78.42
C MET A 45 -1.99 -12.10 77.85
N THR A 46 -1.82 -13.26 78.49
CA THR A 46 -2.51 -14.51 78.08
C THR A 46 -4.03 -14.35 78.19
N LYS A 47 -4.53 -13.76 79.29
CA LYS A 47 -5.96 -13.50 79.49
C LYS A 47 -6.53 -12.48 78.48
N LEU A 48 -5.80 -11.40 78.23
CA LEU A 48 -6.22 -10.31 77.34
C LEU A 48 -6.20 -10.73 75.87
N THR A 49 -5.14 -11.42 75.45
CA THR A 49 -4.94 -11.78 74.03
C THR A 49 -5.58 -13.11 73.64
N GLY A 50 -5.91 -13.97 74.62
CA GLY A 50 -6.36 -15.34 74.36
C GLY A 50 -5.32 -16.24 73.70
N ARG A 51 -4.03 -15.88 73.78
CA ARG A 51 -2.90 -16.56 73.12
C ARG A 51 -1.84 -16.98 74.12
N ALA A 52 -1.06 -18.02 73.79
CA ALA A 52 0.08 -18.40 74.61
C ALA A 52 1.16 -17.30 74.54
N VAL A 53 1.51 -16.75 75.70
CA VAL A 53 2.57 -15.75 75.85
C VAL A 53 3.70 -16.35 76.67
N SER A 54 4.94 -16.14 76.21
CA SER A 54 6.13 -16.44 77.01
C SER A 54 7.02 -15.21 77.09
N LEU A 55 7.68 -15.06 78.23
CA LEU A 55 8.62 -13.98 78.50
C LEU A 55 9.81 -14.57 79.25
N GLY A 56 11.01 -14.41 78.69
CA GLY A 56 12.24 -14.97 79.25
C GLY A 56 12.58 -14.32 80.58
N ASP A 57 12.83 -13.01 80.54
CA ASP A 57 13.31 -12.24 81.68
C ASP A 57 12.80 -10.79 81.63
N VAL A 58 12.74 -10.13 82.80
CA VAL A 58 12.33 -8.72 82.94
C VAL A 58 13.38 -8.00 83.77
N ASP A 59 13.96 -6.94 83.22
CA ASP A 59 14.78 -5.99 83.96
C ASP A 59 13.90 -4.80 84.36
N PHE A 60 13.88 -4.42 85.63
CA PHE A 60 13.09 -3.28 86.08
C PHE A 60 13.86 -2.44 87.08
N ASN A 61 14.00 -1.15 86.81
CA ASN A 61 14.64 -0.20 87.71
C ASN A 61 13.74 1.02 87.93
N LEU A 62 13.15 1.08 89.12
CA LEU A 62 12.25 2.15 89.56
C LEU A 62 12.93 3.51 89.69
N PHE A 63 14.23 3.56 89.96
CA PHE A 63 14.95 4.83 90.17
C PHE A 63 15.31 5.49 88.84
N THR A 64 15.62 4.71 87.81
CA THR A 64 15.99 5.22 86.47
C THR A 64 14.82 5.26 85.49
N GLY A 65 13.70 4.63 85.85
CA GLY A 65 12.53 4.45 85.00
C GLY A 65 12.73 3.50 83.84
N SER A 66 13.73 2.62 83.91
CA SER A 66 14.06 1.67 82.85
C SER A 66 13.38 0.32 83.03
N VAL A 67 12.67 -0.12 82.00
CA VAL A 67 12.03 -1.43 81.89
C VAL A 67 12.63 -2.16 80.69
N GLY A 68 13.17 -3.36 80.91
CA GLY A 68 13.70 -4.25 79.88
C GLY A 68 12.90 -5.54 79.84
N LEU A 69 12.46 -5.98 78.67
CA LEU A 69 11.86 -7.30 78.45
C LEU A 69 12.79 -8.12 77.55
N LYS A 70 13.09 -9.37 77.92
CA LYS A 70 13.94 -10.27 77.12
C LYS A 70 13.18 -11.53 76.72
N GLY A 71 13.34 -11.95 75.46
CA GLY A 71 12.79 -13.20 74.93
C GLY A 71 11.28 -13.27 75.00
N PHE A 72 10.59 -12.23 74.52
CA PHE A 72 9.13 -12.21 74.43
C PHE A 72 8.67 -13.02 73.21
N LYS A 73 7.67 -13.89 73.39
CA LYS A 73 6.99 -14.60 72.30
C LYS A 73 5.49 -14.64 72.51
N LEU A 74 4.75 -14.38 71.43
CA LEU A 74 3.30 -14.47 71.36
C LEU A 74 2.93 -15.47 70.26
N ALA A 75 2.17 -16.51 70.60
CA ALA A 75 1.74 -17.52 69.64
C ALA A 75 0.58 -17.05 68.75
N HIS A 76 0.41 -17.68 67.59
CA HIS A 76 -0.83 -17.57 66.83
C HIS A 76 -2.00 -18.15 67.64
N ARG A 77 -3.22 -17.66 67.41
CA ARG A 77 -4.40 -18.16 68.10
C ARG A 77 -4.64 -19.63 67.72
N GLY A 78 -4.68 -20.52 68.71
CA GLY A 78 -4.90 -21.95 68.50
C GLY A 78 -3.72 -22.73 67.89
N SER A 79 -2.53 -22.13 67.78
CA SER A 79 -1.32 -22.79 67.24
C SER A 79 -0.12 -22.58 68.18
N PRO A 80 0.81 -23.55 68.29
CA PRO A 80 2.05 -23.38 69.05
C PRO A 80 3.09 -22.51 68.33
N GLU A 81 2.88 -22.16 67.06
CA GLU A 81 3.79 -21.30 66.29
C GLU A 81 3.78 -19.85 66.81
N SER A 82 4.96 -19.24 66.94
CA SER A 82 5.10 -17.83 67.32
C SER A 82 4.62 -16.89 66.21
N ALA A 83 3.62 -16.05 66.51
CA ALA A 83 3.19 -14.93 65.68
C ALA A 83 4.12 -13.71 65.82
N ILE A 84 4.58 -13.43 67.05
CA ILE A 84 5.52 -12.34 67.34
C ILE A 84 6.64 -12.89 68.23
N GLU A 85 7.89 -12.63 67.86
CA GLU A 85 9.06 -12.88 68.70
C GLU A 85 9.88 -11.60 68.84
N LEU A 86 10.35 -11.28 70.04
CA LEU A 86 11.17 -10.11 70.31
C LEU A 86 12.28 -10.47 71.30
N ASP A 87 13.54 -10.35 70.86
CA ASP A 87 14.68 -10.70 71.71
C ASP A 87 14.83 -9.74 72.88
N ARG A 88 14.70 -8.43 72.63
CA ARG A 88 14.84 -7.40 73.67
C ARG A 88 14.01 -6.15 73.37
N LEU A 89 13.24 -5.70 74.37
CA LEU A 89 12.59 -4.39 74.44
C LEU A 89 13.20 -3.61 75.61
N GLU A 90 13.63 -2.38 75.41
CA GLU A 90 14.01 -1.47 76.49
C GLU A 90 13.17 -0.19 76.39
N VAL A 91 12.58 0.21 77.50
CA VAL A 91 11.78 1.43 77.61
C VAL A 91 12.29 2.23 78.80
N ARG A 92 12.57 3.52 78.60
CA ARG A 92 12.92 4.43 79.68
C ARG A 92 11.89 5.55 79.79
N LEU A 93 11.10 5.52 80.85
CA LEU A 93 10.04 6.49 81.12
C LEU A 93 10.54 7.60 82.06
N ASP A 94 10.14 8.83 81.80
CA ASP A 94 10.28 9.93 82.75
C ASP A 94 8.98 10.03 83.57
N TYR A 95 9.10 9.86 84.89
CA TYR A 95 7.93 9.79 85.78
C TYR A 95 7.37 11.17 86.14
N VAL A 96 8.19 12.23 86.12
CA VAL A 96 7.76 13.56 86.56
C VAL A 96 6.66 14.14 85.66
N PRO A 97 6.76 14.05 84.31
CA PRO A 97 5.71 14.54 83.42
C PRO A 97 4.37 13.81 83.54
N LEU A 98 4.35 12.58 84.08
CA LEU A 98 3.10 11.82 84.25
C LEU A 98 2.11 12.52 85.20
N LEU A 99 2.62 13.28 86.18
CA LEU A 99 1.79 14.10 87.08
C LEU A 99 1.05 15.23 86.35
N PHE A 100 1.49 15.58 85.14
CA PHE A 100 0.95 16.65 84.31
C PHE A 100 0.27 16.12 83.04
N HIS A 101 -0.24 14.87 83.06
CA HIS A 101 -0.85 14.20 81.91
C HIS A 101 0.08 14.12 80.69
N GLU A 102 1.39 13.98 80.91
CA GLU A 102 2.36 13.79 79.84
C GLU A 102 3.11 12.47 80.02
N ALA A 103 2.99 11.58 79.04
CA ALA A 103 3.79 10.36 78.95
C ALA A 103 5.05 10.65 78.12
N ARG A 104 6.19 10.79 78.80
CA ARG A 104 7.47 11.04 78.14
C ARG A 104 8.37 9.80 78.18
N VAL A 105 8.55 9.18 77.02
CA VAL A 105 9.51 8.08 76.82
C VAL A 105 10.81 8.65 76.29
N THR A 106 11.88 8.53 77.07
CA THR A 106 13.19 9.08 76.73
C THR A 106 13.97 8.19 75.75
N ASP A 107 13.81 6.88 75.86
CA ASP A 107 14.48 5.90 75.01
C ASP A 107 13.61 4.64 74.89
N LEU A 108 13.30 4.24 73.66
CA LEU A 108 12.55 3.04 73.31
C LEU A 108 13.38 2.23 72.31
N LYS A 109 13.94 1.10 72.75
CA LYS A 109 14.79 0.24 71.90
C LYS A 109 14.19 -1.13 71.71
N LEU A 110 14.11 -1.55 70.45
CA LEU A 110 13.70 -2.89 70.05
C LEU A 110 14.85 -3.56 69.29
N THR A 111 15.17 -4.80 69.67
CA THR A 111 16.20 -5.61 68.99
C THR A 111 15.60 -6.93 68.55
N SER A 112 15.81 -7.28 67.28
CA SER A 112 15.38 -8.53 66.64
C SER A 112 13.89 -8.83 66.82
N LEU A 113 13.03 -8.05 66.16
CA LEU A 113 11.59 -8.31 66.13
C LEU A 113 11.25 -9.22 64.95
N LYS A 114 10.56 -10.33 65.18
CA LYS A 114 10.01 -11.21 64.14
C LYS A 114 8.49 -11.19 64.21
N ILE A 115 7.83 -10.97 63.08
CA ILE A 115 6.38 -10.99 62.97
C ILE A 115 5.99 -11.94 61.83
N ASN A 116 5.11 -12.89 62.11
CA ASN A 116 4.44 -13.71 61.13
C ASN A 116 2.97 -13.31 61.13
N ALA A 117 2.47 -12.85 60.00
CA ALA A 117 1.12 -12.34 59.85
C ALA A 117 0.43 -13.00 58.65
N LYS A 118 -0.88 -13.23 58.74
CA LYS A 118 -1.68 -13.88 57.70
C LYS A 118 -2.94 -13.08 57.44
N ARG A 119 -3.25 -12.79 56.18
CA ARG A 119 -4.57 -12.29 55.77
C ARG A 119 -5.44 -13.48 55.38
N VAL A 120 -6.56 -13.63 56.07
CA VAL A 120 -7.49 -14.78 55.96
C VAL A 120 -8.82 -14.42 55.31
N GLY A 121 -9.19 -13.13 55.30
CA GLY A 121 -10.38 -12.61 54.65
C GLY A 121 -10.16 -11.21 54.06
N GLU A 122 -11.18 -10.64 53.41
CA GLU A 122 -11.04 -9.39 52.65
C GLU A 122 -10.47 -8.23 53.50
N ALA A 123 -10.91 -8.11 54.75
CA ALA A 123 -10.37 -7.18 55.74
C ALA A 123 -9.95 -7.89 57.05
N GLU A 124 -9.85 -9.22 57.02
CA GLU A 124 -9.59 -10.05 58.19
C GLU A 124 -8.17 -10.60 58.17
N PHE A 125 -7.43 -10.28 59.21
CA PHE A 125 -6.09 -10.77 59.52
C PHE A 125 -6.11 -11.67 60.76
N ASP A 126 -5.14 -12.56 60.85
CA ASP A 126 -4.93 -13.45 62.01
C ASP A 126 -4.53 -12.72 63.30
N PHE A 127 -4.41 -11.39 63.27
CA PHE A 127 -4.20 -10.50 64.42
C PHE A 127 -5.28 -9.40 64.57
N SER A 128 -6.39 -9.47 63.82
CA SER A 128 -7.46 -8.46 63.89
C SER A 128 -8.10 -8.36 65.28
N ASP A 129 -8.19 -9.50 65.98
CA ASP A 129 -8.63 -9.56 67.38
C ASP A 129 -7.70 -8.79 68.32
N LEU A 130 -6.39 -8.76 68.06
CA LEU A 130 -5.43 -7.95 68.82
C LEU A 130 -5.59 -6.45 68.53
N LEU A 131 -5.93 -6.07 67.30
CA LEU A 131 -6.22 -4.67 66.96
C LEU A 131 -7.49 -4.17 67.65
N ALA A 132 -8.52 -5.01 67.76
CA ALA A 132 -9.77 -4.66 68.44
C ALA A 132 -9.56 -4.31 69.93
N LEU A 133 -8.52 -4.86 70.59
CA LEU A 133 -8.17 -4.53 71.98
C LEU A 133 -7.64 -3.10 72.16
N ILE A 134 -7.08 -2.50 71.11
CA ILE A 134 -6.44 -1.17 71.14
C ILE A 134 -7.15 -0.13 70.27
N ALA A 135 -8.25 -0.52 69.62
CA ALA A 135 -9.05 0.39 68.81
C ALA A 135 -9.70 1.47 69.70
N ALA A 136 -9.50 2.75 69.33
CA ALA A 136 -10.14 3.87 70.01
C ALA A 136 -11.60 4.00 69.58
N ASP A 137 -12.50 4.31 70.52
CA ASP A 137 -13.88 4.68 70.22
C ASP A 137 -13.91 6.09 69.58
N PRO A 138 -14.34 6.24 68.32
CA PRO A 138 -14.40 7.53 67.64
C PRO A 138 -15.31 8.55 68.34
N SER A 139 -16.22 8.07 69.20
CA SER A 139 -17.20 8.86 69.94
C SER A 139 -16.65 9.37 71.28
N ALA A 140 -15.50 8.87 71.72
CA ALA A 140 -14.89 9.26 72.99
C ALA A 140 -14.21 10.65 72.87
N PRO A 141 -14.27 11.49 73.93
CA PRO A 141 -13.58 12.78 73.93
C PRO A 141 -12.05 12.60 73.80
N PRO A 142 -11.34 13.56 73.17
CA PRO A 142 -9.91 13.46 72.95
C PRO A 142 -9.18 13.33 74.29
N SER A 143 -8.25 12.37 74.36
CA SER A 143 -7.48 12.10 75.57
C SER A 143 -6.69 13.35 76.00
N PRO A 144 -6.71 13.72 77.30
CA PRO A 144 -5.88 14.82 77.80
C PRO A 144 -4.38 14.48 77.81
N TRP A 145 -4.02 13.21 77.57
CA TRP A 145 -2.65 12.73 77.61
C TRP A 145 -1.83 13.17 76.40
N LYS A 146 -0.70 13.84 76.66
CA LYS A 146 0.30 14.19 75.66
C LYS A 146 1.41 13.15 75.67
N VAL A 147 1.83 12.67 74.49
CA VAL A 147 2.87 11.65 74.38
C VAL A 147 4.08 12.24 73.69
N THR A 148 5.26 12.03 74.28
CA THR A 148 6.55 12.41 73.67
C THR A 148 7.49 11.22 73.68
N LEU A 149 8.00 10.84 72.51
CA LEU A 149 9.01 9.81 72.28
C LEU A 149 10.30 10.51 71.85
N ALA A 150 11.28 10.64 72.74
CA ALA A 150 12.52 11.36 72.45
C ALA A 150 13.44 10.56 71.52
N ARG A 151 13.55 9.23 71.73
CA ARG A 151 14.30 8.32 70.85
C ARG A 151 13.58 6.99 70.74
N VAL A 152 13.36 6.55 69.51
CA VAL A 152 12.86 5.22 69.16
C VAL A 152 13.87 4.58 68.23
N SER A 153 14.36 3.39 68.55
CA SER A 153 15.27 2.65 67.67
C SER A 153 14.86 1.18 67.54
N LEU A 154 14.70 0.71 66.31
CA LEU A 154 14.57 -0.71 65.96
C LEU A 154 15.83 -1.13 65.20
N ARG A 155 16.61 -2.05 65.76
CA ARG A 155 17.90 -2.48 65.15
C ARG A 155 17.76 -3.47 64.00
N SER A 156 16.76 -4.33 64.06
CA SER A 156 16.47 -5.32 63.02
C SER A 156 15.07 -5.88 63.26
N ALA A 157 14.28 -6.02 62.20
CA ALA A 157 13.07 -6.81 62.22
C ALA A 157 12.86 -7.58 60.91
N THR A 158 12.20 -8.72 61.04
CA THR A 158 11.76 -9.57 59.95
C THR A 158 10.25 -9.73 60.04
N ILE A 159 9.53 -9.37 58.98
CA ILE A 159 8.07 -9.52 58.89
C ILE A 159 7.78 -10.43 57.70
N VAL A 160 7.10 -11.54 57.95
CA VAL A 160 6.60 -12.44 56.89
C VAL A 160 5.09 -12.30 56.87
N PHE A 161 4.56 -11.75 55.79
CA PHE A 161 3.14 -11.53 55.60
C PHE A 161 2.60 -12.44 54.50
N ARG A 162 1.69 -13.35 54.84
CA ARG A 162 1.06 -14.28 53.90
C ARG A 162 -0.36 -13.84 53.59
N ASP A 163 -0.61 -13.49 52.34
CA ASP A 163 -1.95 -13.19 51.85
C ASP A 163 -2.58 -14.44 51.25
N GLN A 164 -3.55 -15.01 51.96
CA GLN A 164 -4.28 -16.21 51.52
C GLN A 164 -5.52 -15.90 50.69
N VAL A 165 -5.87 -14.61 50.55
CA VAL A 165 -7.05 -14.15 49.80
C VAL A 165 -6.72 -14.01 48.32
N THR A 166 -5.45 -13.88 47.94
CA THR A 166 -5.02 -13.89 46.55
C THR A 166 -4.97 -15.30 45.98
N ALA A 167 -5.15 -15.42 44.66
CA ALA A 167 -4.99 -16.68 43.93
C ALA A 167 -3.91 -16.50 42.84
N PRO A 168 -2.72 -17.13 42.97
CA PRO A 168 -2.27 -17.96 44.09
C PRO A 168 -2.03 -17.14 45.38
N PRO A 169 -1.95 -17.80 46.56
CA PRO A 169 -1.56 -17.14 47.80
C PRO A 169 -0.19 -16.46 47.66
N SER A 170 -0.07 -15.24 48.16
CA SER A 170 1.15 -14.43 48.06
C SER A 170 1.87 -14.37 49.40
N GLU A 171 3.19 -14.41 49.41
CA GLU A 171 4.01 -14.16 50.61
C GLU A 171 4.88 -12.92 50.35
N TRP A 172 4.87 -11.98 51.29
CA TRP A 172 5.70 -10.79 51.30
C TRP A 172 6.68 -10.86 52.45
N ARG A 173 7.98 -10.66 52.19
CA ARG A 173 9.03 -10.72 53.22
C ARG A 173 9.71 -9.36 53.36
N ILE A 174 9.56 -8.76 54.54
CA ILE A 174 10.30 -7.57 54.96
C ILE A 174 11.47 -8.02 55.83
N GLU A 175 12.69 -7.75 55.42
CA GLU A 175 13.92 -8.18 56.10
C GLU A 175 14.80 -7.01 56.49
N GLY A 176 15.43 -7.10 57.65
CA GLY A 176 16.39 -6.11 58.14
C GLY A 176 15.76 -4.74 58.40
N LEU A 177 14.49 -4.68 58.80
CA LEU A 177 13.82 -3.41 59.07
C LEU A 177 14.48 -2.69 60.25
N THR A 178 14.96 -1.49 59.95
CA THR A 178 15.52 -0.54 60.91
C THR A 178 14.61 0.67 61.03
N VAL A 179 14.46 1.19 62.25
CA VAL A 179 13.74 2.44 62.54
C VAL A 179 14.64 3.29 63.43
N ASP A 180 14.87 4.55 63.08
CA ASP A 180 15.40 5.59 63.97
C ASP A 180 14.40 6.75 63.94
N ALA A 181 13.74 7.01 65.06
CA ALA A 181 12.87 8.16 65.20
C ALA A 181 13.28 9.01 66.40
N ARG A 182 13.20 10.32 66.25
CA ARG A 182 13.62 11.29 67.28
C ARG A 182 12.59 12.37 67.46
N ASP A 183 12.41 12.76 68.71
CA ASP A 183 11.59 13.90 69.13
C ASP A 183 10.14 13.87 68.59
N LEU A 184 9.51 12.69 68.54
CA LEU A 184 8.12 12.56 68.14
C LEU A 184 7.21 13.00 69.29
N SER A 185 6.29 13.93 69.05
CA SER A 185 5.41 14.45 70.10
C SER A 185 4.02 14.78 69.58
N THR A 186 3.00 14.45 70.37
CA THR A 186 1.61 14.91 70.17
C THR A 186 1.31 16.21 70.91
N ARG A 187 2.32 16.85 71.53
CA ARG A 187 2.14 18.14 72.19
C ARG A 187 1.83 19.22 71.13
N PRO A 188 0.80 20.05 71.33
CA PRO A 188 0.52 21.18 70.43
C PRO A 188 1.75 22.07 70.25
N LYS A 189 2.05 22.45 69.00
CA LYS A 189 3.21 23.30 68.64
C LYS A 189 4.59 22.71 69.02
N ALA A 190 4.69 21.38 69.19
CA ALA A 190 5.99 20.74 69.34
C ALA A 190 6.89 20.99 68.12
N LYS A 191 8.22 20.98 68.34
CA LYS A 191 9.18 21.00 67.23
C LYS A 191 9.02 19.72 66.40
N PRO A 192 9.09 19.78 65.06
CA PRO A 192 9.03 18.58 64.22
C PRO A 192 10.15 17.60 64.58
N GLY A 193 9.78 16.33 64.74
CA GLY A 193 10.71 15.22 64.93
C GLY A 193 11.31 14.75 63.60
N ARG A 194 12.07 13.66 63.67
CA ARG A 194 12.64 12.97 62.51
C ARG A 194 12.33 11.49 62.54
N LEU A 195 12.27 10.89 61.36
CA LEU A 195 12.04 9.45 61.18
C LEU A 195 12.92 8.95 60.04
N ALA A 196 13.60 7.83 60.23
CA ALA A 196 14.30 7.09 59.20
C ALA A 196 13.95 5.61 59.32
N LEU A 197 13.55 5.01 58.19
CA LEU A 197 13.19 3.61 58.06
C LEU A 197 13.97 3.03 56.89
N LYS A 198 14.52 1.82 57.04
CA LYS A 198 15.17 1.10 55.93
C LYS A 198 14.95 -0.40 56.07
N PHE A 199 14.55 -1.06 54.99
CA PHE A 199 14.30 -2.51 54.95
C PHE A 199 14.45 -3.07 53.53
N ARG A 200 14.46 -4.41 53.41
CA ARG A 200 14.35 -5.11 52.13
C ARG A 200 12.97 -5.75 52.01
N LEU A 201 12.22 -5.48 50.95
CA LEU A 201 10.92 -6.10 50.64
C LEU A 201 11.11 -7.04 49.46
N ASP A 202 11.10 -8.35 49.69
CA ASP A 202 11.34 -9.40 48.68
C ASP A 202 12.55 -9.11 47.78
N GLY A 203 13.61 -8.60 48.40
CA GLY A 203 14.87 -8.25 47.73
C GLY A 203 15.00 -6.79 47.29
N ALA A 204 13.89 -6.05 47.17
CA ALA A 204 13.87 -4.62 46.85
C ALA A 204 14.29 -3.78 48.06
N THR A 205 15.13 -2.76 47.87
CA THR A 205 15.53 -1.89 48.99
C THR A 205 14.50 -0.77 49.14
N VAL A 206 13.95 -0.61 50.33
CA VAL A 206 13.02 0.48 50.66
C VAL A 206 13.63 1.34 51.75
N SER A 207 13.65 2.65 51.54
CA SER A 207 13.98 3.63 52.57
C SER A 207 12.98 4.77 52.61
N VAL A 208 12.56 5.13 53.81
CA VAL A 208 11.69 6.28 54.07
C VAL A 208 12.36 7.18 55.08
N THR A 209 12.57 8.45 54.73
CA THR A 209 13.16 9.43 55.63
C THR A 209 12.27 10.66 55.73
N SER A 210 12.09 11.19 56.93
CA SER A 210 11.39 12.45 57.17
C SER A 210 12.24 13.29 58.10
N ALA A 211 12.66 14.46 57.62
CA ALA A 211 13.46 15.42 58.39
C ALA A 211 12.60 16.34 59.28
N ALA A 212 11.29 16.36 59.03
CA ALA A 212 10.31 17.12 59.77
C ALA A 212 9.00 16.33 59.84
N LEU A 213 8.72 15.73 61.00
CA LEU A 213 7.51 14.97 61.30
C LEU A 213 6.82 15.55 62.54
N GLY A 214 5.71 16.24 62.35
CA GLY A 214 4.76 16.62 63.40
C GLY A 214 3.58 15.65 63.43
N LEU A 215 3.10 15.28 64.62
CA LEU A 215 2.02 14.30 64.79
C LEU A 215 0.64 14.93 65.06
N ASP A 216 0.59 16.13 65.64
CA ASP A 216 -0.66 16.84 65.94
C ASP A 216 -0.51 18.38 65.79
N PRO A 217 -0.95 18.98 64.67
CA PRO A 217 -1.47 18.31 63.47
C PRO A 217 -0.36 17.56 62.69
N LEU A 218 -0.75 16.61 61.84
CA LEU A 218 0.19 15.86 61.01
C LEU A 218 0.85 16.80 60.00
N LYS A 219 2.17 16.93 60.07
CA LYS A 219 2.98 17.65 59.08
C LYS A 219 4.22 16.83 58.78
N ALA A 220 4.34 16.36 57.54
CA ALA A 220 5.44 15.48 57.15
C ALA A 220 5.99 15.89 55.79
N VAL A 221 7.33 16.02 55.72
CA VAL A 221 8.08 15.99 54.46
C VAL A 221 8.87 14.70 54.45
N ALA A 222 8.46 13.73 53.63
CA ALA A 222 9.01 12.39 53.59
C ALA A 222 9.60 12.09 52.21
N ARG A 223 10.83 11.58 52.18
CA ARG A 223 11.44 11.01 50.99
C ARG A 223 11.30 9.49 51.04
N VAL A 224 10.74 8.92 49.98
CA VAL A 224 10.52 7.49 49.80
C VAL A 224 11.34 7.04 48.60
N ASP A 225 12.32 6.17 48.83
CA ASP A 225 13.11 5.54 47.79
C ASP A 225 12.87 4.02 47.81
N VAL A 226 12.49 3.45 46.67
CA VAL A 226 12.33 2.01 46.42
C VAL A 226 13.20 1.65 45.23
N ASP A 227 14.09 0.68 45.39
CA ASP A 227 14.97 0.21 44.32
C ASP A 227 14.85 -1.29 44.11
N GLY A 228 14.63 -1.69 42.86
CA GLY A 228 14.61 -3.10 42.44
C GLY A 228 13.34 -3.87 42.80
N PHE A 229 12.17 -3.22 42.89
CA PHE A 229 10.91 -3.90 43.17
C PHE A 229 10.46 -4.78 41.99
N ASP A 230 10.20 -6.06 42.24
CA ASP A 230 9.75 -6.99 41.19
C ASP A 230 8.30 -6.73 40.79
N LEU A 231 8.08 -6.27 39.56
CA LEU A 231 6.75 -6.01 39.01
C LEU A 231 5.94 -7.29 38.75
N ALA A 232 6.58 -8.47 38.68
CA ALA A 232 5.85 -9.72 38.57
C ALA A 232 5.12 -10.08 39.90
N ALA A 233 5.61 -9.59 41.03
CA ALA A 233 5.07 -9.88 42.37
C ALA A 233 3.65 -9.31 42.58
N VAL A 234 3.26 -8.27 41.85
CA VAL A 234 1.91 -7.66 41.97
C VAL A 234 0.83 -8.43 41.20
N ARG A 235 1.19 -9.41 40.37
CA ARG A 235 0.22 -10.14 39.52
C ARG A 235 -0.95 -10.77 40.29
N PRO A 236 -0.79 -11.39 41.48
CA PRO A 236 -1.92 -11.93 42.25
C PRO A 236 -2.91 -10.86 42.74
N TYR A 237 -2.50 -9.60 42.73
CA TYR A 237 -3.30 -8.43 43.14
C TYR A 237 -3.96 -7.71 41.96
N LEU A 238 -3.65 -8.11 40.73
CA LEU A 238 -4.28 -7.57 39.54
C LEU A 238 -5.64 -8.25 39.30
N PRO A 239 -6.69 -7.51 38.89
CA PRO A 239 -7.96 -8.11 38.50
C PRO A 239 -7.78 -9.25 37.49
N PRO A 240 -8.40 -10.43 37.70
CA PRO A 240 -8.17 -11.62 36.87
C PRO A 240 -8.65 -11.45 35.42
N ARG A 241 -9.44 -10.41 35.13
CA ARG A 241 -9.96 -10.09 33.79
C ARG A 241 -9.11 -9.07 33.02
N LEU A 242 -7.94 -8.68 33.54
CA LEU A 242 -7.05 -7.78 32.80
C LEU A 242 -6.54 -8.50 31.55
N PRO A 243 -6.65 -7.89 30.36
CA PRO A 243 -6.29 -8.54 29.10
C PRO A 243 -4.77 -8.68 28.94
N ALA A 244 -3.98 -7.97 29.75
CA ALA A 244 -2.52 -8.04 29.78
C ALA A 244 -1.99 -7.76 31.20
N ALA A 245 -0.84 -8.35 31.54
CA ALA A 245 -0.17 -8.16 32.83
C ALA A 245 1.37 -8.19 32.67
N PRO A 246 2.11 -7.51 33.56
CA PRO A 246 3.56 -7.62 33.59
C PRO A 246 3.98 -9.05 33.94
N ARG A 247 4.94 -9.57 33.18
CA ARG A 247 5.55 -10.89 33.39
C ARG A 247 6.92 -10.78 34.04
N ALA A 248 7.64 -9.71 33.75
CA ALA A 248 8.95 -9.40 34.30
C ALA A 248 9.14 -7.88 34.35
N GLY A 249 10.04 -7.43 35.21
CA GLY A 249 10.50 -6.04 35.27
C GLY A 249 10.84 -5.62 36.69
N ARG A 250 11.79 -4.70 36.83
CA ARG A 250 12.14 -4.09 38.12
C ARG A 250 11.75 -2.63 38.14
N ALA A 251 10.94 -2.24 39.13
CA ALA A 251 10.54 -0.86 39.35
C ALA A 251 11.46 -0.16 40.36
N GLY A 252 11.67 1.13 40.11
CA GLY A 252 12.29 2.08 41.03
C GLY A 252 11.35 3.25 41.27
N VAL A 253 11.34 3.77 42.49
CA VAL A 253 10.53 4.91 42.93
C VAL A 253 11.42 5.80 43.78
N ALA A 254 11.47 7.10 43.49
CA ALA A 254 12.14 8.09 44.30
C ALA A 254 11.21 9.31 44.41
N LEU A 255 10.43 9.37 45.49
CA LEU A 255 9.39 10.38 45.69
C LEU A 255 9.67 11.23 46.93
N GLU A 256 9.41 12.52 46.81
CA GLU A 256 9.21 13.43 47.93
C GLU A 256 7.71 13.65 48.13
N LEU A 257 7.26 13.41 49.35
CA LEU A 257 5.87 13.50 49.79
C LEU A 257 5.74 14.63 50.81
N VAL A 258 4.83 15.56 50.57
CA VAL A 258 4.47 16.63 51.50
C VAL A 258 3.03 16.43 51.93
N VAL A 259 2.82 16.15 53.22
CA VAL A 259 1.50 15.89 53.79
C VAL A 259 1.25 16.84 54.96
N GLU A 260 0.12 17.55 54.93
CA GLU A 260 -0.33 18.42 56.00
C GLU A 260 -1.82 18.19 56.29
N SER A 261 -2.16 17.91 57.55
CA SER A 261 -3.54 17.84 58.02
C SER A 261 -3.94 19.08 58.82
N GLY A 262 -5.24 19.38 58.80
CA GLY A 262 -5.89 20.37 59.64
C GLY A 262 -7.09 19.77 60.37
N PRO A 263 -7.86 20.58 61.11
CA PRO A 263 -8.99 20.10 61.92
C PRO A 263 -10.09 19.37 61.11
N ALA A 264 -10.22 19.69 59.82
CA ALA A 264 -11.23 19.13 58.92
C ALA A 264 -10.69 18.01 57.99
N GLY A 265 -9.45 17.55 58.18
CA GLY A 265 -8.82 16.49 57.38
C GLY A 265 -7.54 16.93 56.65
N LEU A 266 -7.19 16.24 55.56
CA LEU A 266 -6.01 16.59 54.76
C LEU A 266 -6.20 17.94 54.06
N THR A 267 -5.23 18.84 54.26
CA THR A 267 -5.19 20.17 53.64
C THR A 267 -4.20 20.25 52.50
N ARG A 268 -3.16 19.41 52.53
CA ARG A 268 -2.15 19.30 51.47
C ARG A 268 -1.62 17.87 51.41
N ALA A 269 -1.55 17.31 50.20
CA ALA A 269 -0.94 16.01 49.94
C ALA A 269 -0.37 16.01 48.53
N VAL A 270 0.92 16.33 48.42
CA VAL A 270 1.63 16.49 47.14
C VAL A 270 2.77 15.49 47.07
N ALA A 271 2.93 14.84 45.91
CA ALA A 271 4.05 13.96 45.60
C ALA A 271 4.79 14.46 44.34
N ALA A 272 6.12 14.44 44.37
CA ALA A 272 6.97 14.74 43.21
C ALA A 272 8.22 13.87 43.22
N GLY A 273 8.82 13.62 42.05
CA GLY A 273 10.03 12.82 41.93
C GLY A 273 10.02 11.90 40.71
N ASP A 274 10.77 10.81 40.78
CA ASP A 274 11.06 9.93 39.65
C ASP A 274 10.46 8.54 39.89
N LEU A 275 9.81 8.00 38.86
CA LEU A 275 9.42 6.59 38.78
C LEU A 275 10.17 5.96 37.61
N GLY A 276 10.55 4.71 37.74
CA GLY A 276 11.23 4.00 36.67
C GLY A 276 10.88 2.52 36.64
N ALA A 277 11.03 1.91 35.46
CA ALA A 277 11.02 0.47 35.31
C ALA A 277 12.13 0.03 34.35
N SER A 278 12.72 -1.14 34.61
CA SER A 278 13.74 -1.74 33.76
C SER A 278 13.40 -3.19 33.42
N GLY A 279 13.66 -3.58 32.18
CA GLY A 279 13.39 -4.93 31.68
C GLY A 279 11.90 -5.32 31.76
N LEU A 280 11.00 -4.37 31.52
CA LEU A 280 9.56 -4.61 31.58
C LEU A 280 9.14 -5.49 30.40
N GLU A 281 8.48 -6.61 30.70
CA GLU A 281 7.85 -7.47 29.69
C GLU A 281 6.37 -7.64 30.03
N VAL A 282 5.50 -7.38 29.05
CA VAL A 282 4.05 -7.50 29.20
C VAL A 282 3.53 -8.54 28.22
N ALA A 283 2.75 -9.49 28.76
CA ALA A 283 2.12 -10.55 27.98
C ALA A 283 0.60 -10.47 28.09
N GLN A 284 -0.09 -10.89 27.03
CA GLN A 284 -1.55 -11.03 27.05
C GLN A 284 -1.94 -12.22 27.93
N ALA A 285 -3.14 -12.14 28.54
CA ALA A 285 -3.68 -13.25 29.30
C ALA A 285 -3.74 -14.53 28.45
N GLY A 286 -3.22 -15.65 28.98
CA GLY A 286 -3.21 -16.94 28.29
C GLY A 286 -2.09 -17.13 27.25
N ARG A 287 -1.24 -16.12 26.99
CA ARG A 287 -0.11 -16.22 26.05
C ARG A 287 1.23 -16.22 26.77
N THR A 288 2.16 -17.03 26.28
CA THR A 288 3.51 -17.13 26.84
C THR A 288 4.47 -16.08 26.30
N GLU A 289 4.31 -15.65 25.05
CA GLU A 289 5.17 -14.63 24.46
C GLU A 289 4.73 -13.21 24.85
N PRO A 290 5.65 -12.35 25.33
CA PRO A 290 5.33 -10.95 25.55
C PRO A 290 5.04 -10.24 24.23
N PHE A 291 4.02 -9.38 24.21
CA PHE A 291 3.74 -8.51 23.06
C PHE A 291 4.43 -7.15 23.21
N LEU A 292 4.84 -6.79 24.42
CA LEU A 292 5.56 -5.55 24.70
C LEU A 292 6.81 -5.87 25.54
N LYS A 293 7.96 -5.38 25.08
CA LYS A 293 9.21 -5.34 25.83
C LYS A 293 9.69 -3.90 25.93
N LEU A 294 10.07 -3.47 27.12
CA LEU A 294 10.55 -2.12 27.38
C LEU A 294 11.76 -2.18 28.31
N PRO A 295 12.99 -2.09 27.76
CA PRO A 295 14.22 -2.12 28.53
C PRO A 295 14.32 -1.04 29.60
N ARG A 296 13.89 0.19 29.30
CA ARG A 296 13.84 1.30 30.27
C ARG A 296 12.61 2.17 30.09
N LEU A 297 11.94 2.45 31.19
CA LEU A 297 10.88 3.42 31.37
C LEU A 297 11.32 4.41 32.46
N GLY A 298 11.24 5.70 32.19
CA GLY A 298 11.42 6.76 33.17
C GLY A 298 10.21 7.70 33.17
N ILE A 299 9.74 8.11 34.34
CA ILE A 299 8.63 9.04 34.51
C ILE A 299 9.05 10.09 35.54
N LYS A 300 9.12 11.35 35.10
CA LYS A 300 9.44 12.49 35.96
C LYS A 300 8.14 13.16 36.40
N VAL A 301 7.72 12.91 37.63
CA VAL A 301 6.51 13.49 38.22
C VAL A 301 6.84 14.87 38.78
N LYS A 302 6.32 15.92 38.14
CA LYS A 302 6.50 17.32 38.56
C LYS A 302 5.67 17.65 39.80
N GLY A 303 4.48 17.07 39.89
CA GLY A 303 3.61 17.19 41.05
C GLY A 303 2.31 16.41 40.87
N ALA A 304 1.96 15.60 41.86
CA ALA A 304 0.68 14.93 42.00
C ALA A 304 0.03 15.42 43.29
N ASP A 305 -1.06 16.18 43.17
CA ASP A 305 -1.81 16.73 44.29
C ASP A 305 -3.11 15.94 44.48
N LEU A 306 -3.18 15.24 45.61
CA LEU A 306 -4.32 14.40 45.97
C LEU A 306 -5.55 15.23 46.36
N VAL A 307 -5.35 16.42 46.94
CA VAL A 307 -6.44 17.32 47.37
C VAL A 307 -7.03 18.02 46.15
N ALA A 308 -6.17 18.53 45.25
CA ALA A 308 -6.59 19.17 44.00
C ALA A 308 -6.99 18.19 42.89
N ARG A 309 -6.73 16.88 43.07
CA ARG A 309 -6.99 15.82 42.07
C ARG A 309 -6.30 16.08 40.73
N THR A 310 -5.07 16.60 40.79
CA THR A 310 -4.29 17.00 39.62
C THR A 310 -2.95 16.27 39.57
N VAL A 311 -2.54 15.80 38.39
CA VAL A 311 -1.21 15.20 38.19
C VAL A 311 -0.50 15.86 37.02
N THR A 312 0.73 16.32 37.25
CA THR A 312 1.62 16.86 36.21
C THR A 312 2.87 16.01 36.11
N ILE A 313 3.11 15.45 34.93
CA ILE A 313 4.29 14.67 34.57
C ILE A 313 5.13 15.52 33.62
N ALA A 314 6.37 15.81 33.99
CA ALA A 314 7.29 16.58 33.16
C ALA A 314 7.74 15.76 31.94
N ALA A 315 8.09 14.49 32.14
CA ALA A 315 8.58 13.63 31.07
C ALA A 315 8.19 12.17 31.29
N VAL A 316 7.85 11.48 30.20
CA VAL A 316 7.79 10.02 30.10
C VAL A 316 8.81 9.59 29.05
N GLU A 317 9.83 8.85 29.45
CA GLU A 317 10.94 8.44 28.61
C GLU A 317 10.90 6.91 28.42
N LEU A 318 10.77 6.46 27.17
CA LEU A 318 10.75 5.05 26.77
C LEU A 318 11.97 4.76 25.90
N GLU A 319 12.89 3.91 26.36
CA GLU A 319 14.06 3.48 25.58
C GLU A 319 13.94 2.00 25.22
N GLY A 320 14.00 1.69 23.91
CA GLY A 320 14.00 0.31 23.40
C GLY A 320 12.62 -0.35 23.36
N LEU A 321 11.53 0.43 23.30
CA LEU A 321 10.17 -0.10 23.22
C LEU A 321 10.01 -1.03 22.01
N ALA A 322 9.78 -2.32 22.24
CA ALA A 322 9.49 -3.30 21.20
C ALA A 322 8.05 -3.81 21.34
N VAL A 323 7.24 -3.60 20.30
CA VAL A 323 5.83 -4.03 20.25
C VAL A 323 5.63 -5.06 19.15
N ARG A 324 4.94 -6.14 19.46
CA ARG A 324 4.54 -7.18 18.51
C ARG A 324 3.03 -7.20 18.39
N ALA A 325 2.54 -7.15 17.16
CA ALA A 325 1.14 -7.27 16.81
C ALA A 325 0.96 -8.41 15.80
N VAL A 326 -0.12 -9.17 15.93
CA VAL A 326 -0.47 -10.27 15.02
C VAL A 326 -1.88 -10.05 14.50
N ARG A 327 -2.03 -10.08 13.18
CA ARG A 327 -3.32 -10.24 12.51
C ARG A 327 -3.49 -11.72 12.18
N ASP A 328 -4.48 -12.36 12.79
CA ASP A 328 -4.72 -13.78 12.62
C ASP A 328 -5.40 -14.11 11.27
N ALA A 329 -5.58 -15.40 10.98
CA ALA A 329 -6.27 -15.89 9.78
C ALA A 329 -7.75 -15.45 9.69
N ARG A 330 -8.36 -15.00 10.80
CA ARG A 330 -9.72 -14.42 10.84
C ARG A 330 -9.71 -12.91 10.63
N GLN A 331 -8.56 -12.35 10.25
CA GLN A 331 -8.31 -10.94 10.04
C GLN A 331 -8.45 -10.08 11.30
N GLN A 332 -8.40 -10.69 12.49
CA GLN A 332 -8.47 -9.97 13.78
C GLN A 332 -7.07 -9.62 14.25
N ILE A 333 -6.87 -8.38 14.71
CA ILE A 333 -5.60 -7.93 15.30
C ILE A 333 -5.65 -8.16 16.81
N ASP A 334 -4.70 -8.95 17.32
CA ASP A 334 -4.64 -9.36 18.72
C ASP A 334 -4.54 -8.20 19.72
N LEU A 335 -3.86 -7.11 19.37
CA LEU A 335 -3.75 -5.92 20.22
C LEU A 335 -5.05 -5.11 20.30
N LEU A 336 -5.94 -5.18 19.30
CA LEU A 336 -7.23 -4.50 19.35
C LEU A 336 -8.17 -5.14 20.37
N ALA A 337 -8.03 -6.45 20.61
CA ALA A 337 -8.79 -7.17 21.63
C ALA A 337 -8.50 -6.66 23.06
N LEU A 338 -7.37 -5.97 23.29
CA LEU A 338 -7.06 -5.35 24.59
C LEU A 338 -8.05 -4.22 24.95
N GLY A 339 -8.63 -3.55 23.94
CA GLY A 339 -9.60 -2.46 24.12
C GLY A 339 -11.08 -2.90 24.11
N ALA A 340 -11.41 -3.97 23.38
CA ALA A 340 -12.80 -4.42 23.16
C ALA A 340 -13.54 -4.83 24.45
N ALA A 341 -12.83 -5.34 25.47
CA ALA A 341 -13.42 -5.67 26.77
C ALA A 341 -14.03 -4.46 27.53
N ARG A 342 -13.74 -3.23 27.09
CA ARG A 342 -14.31 -1.99 27.61
C ARG A 342 -15.69 -1.68 27.02
N GLU A 343 -15.90 -1.95 25.73
CA GLU A 343 -17.14 -1.64 25.01
C GLU A 343 -18.31 -2.49 25.49
N GLU A 344 -18.12 -3.81 25.63
CA GLU A 344 -19.16 -4.70 26.18
C GLU A 344 -19.59 -4.31 27.60
N ARG A 345 -18.68 -3.75 28.41
CA ARG A 345 -18.96 -3.29 29.78
C ARG A 345 -19.64 -1.93 29.83
N LEU A 346 -19.37 -1.05 28.87
CA LEU A 346 -20.08 0.23 28.74
C LEU A 346 -21.49 0.02 28.16
N ALA A 347 -21.66 -0.93 27.25
CA ALA A 347 -22.96 -1.31 26.68
C ALA A 347 -23.86 -2.09 27.67
N ALA A 348 -23.28 -2.83 28.62
CA ALA A 348 -24.02 -3.60 29.63
C ALA A 348 -24.34 -2.82 30.92
N ALA A 349 -23.97 -1.53 31.01
CA ALA A 349 -24.34 -0.70 32.16
C ALA A 349 -25.80 -0.24 32.03
N PRO A 350 -26.65 -0.39 33.06
CA PRO A 350 -28.01 0.14 33.03
C PRO A 350 -28.00 1.66 32.82
N PRO A 351 -29.02 2.26 32.15
CA PRO A 351 -29.08 3.69 31.89
C PRO A 351 -28.96 4.46 33.21
N ALA A 352 -27.97 5.34 33.28
CA ALA A 352 -27.68 6.13 34.48
C ALA A 352 -28.89 7.00 34.86
N SER A 353 -29.30 6.91 36.13
CA SER A 353 -30.19 7.90 36.75
C SER A 353 -29.58 9.32 36.66
N PRO A 354 -30.42 10.37 36.64
CA PRO A 354 -29.97 11.74 36.38
C PRO A 354 -28.90 12.20 37.37
N ALA A 355 -27.92 12.91 36.82
CA ALA A 355 -26.67 13.28 37.43
C ALA A 355 -26.82 14.06 38.76
N THR A 356 -26.26 13.49 39.82
CA THR A 356 -25.73 14.25 40.96
C THR A 356 -24.68 15.26 40.44
N PRO A 357 -24.58 16.49 41.00
CA PRO A 357 -23.70 17.53 40.47
C PRO A 357 -22.26 17.05 40.29
N ALA A 358 -21.68 17.36 39.14
CA ALA A 358 -20.33 17.00 38.75
C ALA A 358 -19.32 17.37 39.85
N GLN A 359 -18.80 16.36 40.55
CA GLN A 359 -17.60 16.53 41.36
C GLN A 359 -16.46 16.99 40.45
N ALA A 360 -15.62 17.91 40.94
CA ALA A 360 -14.42 18.36 40.24
C ALA A 360 -13.62 17.15 39.70
N GLY A 361 -13.55 17.06 38.37
CA GLY A 361 -12.95 15.94 37.67
C GLY A 361 -11.44 15.89 37.87
N PHE A 362 -10.89 14.66 37.92
CA PHE A 362 -9.46 14.45 37.90
C PHE A 362 -8.84 15.05 36.63
N SER A 363 -7.73 15.77 36.77
CA SER A 363 -6.98 16.32 35.63
C SER A 363 -5.54 15.83 35.60
N ALA A 364 -5.02 15.54 34.41
CA ALA A 364 -3.66 15.08 34.21
C ALA A 364 -3.00 15.83 33.03
N LYS A 365 -1.72 16.17 33.17
CA LYS A 365 -0.92 16.78 32.11
C LYS A 365 0.43 16.07 32.01
N ILE A 366 0.83 15.73 30.79
CA ILE A 366 2.16 15.23 30.44
C ILE A 366 2.81 16.25 29.51
N GLU A 367 3.89 16.88 29.98
CA GLU A 367 4.59 17.92 29.20
C GLU A 367 5.32 17.31 28.00
N GLN A 368 5.98 16.15 28.17
CA GLN A 368 6.67 15.42 27.10
C GLN A 368 6.58 13.90 27.25
N ILE A 369 6.38 13.20 26.13
CA ILE A 369 6.58 11.75 26.00
C ILE A 369 7.64 11.53 24.91
N ALA A 370 8.75 10.92 25.28
CA ALA A 370 9.89 10.65 24.40
C ALA A 370 10.07 9.14 24.23
N ILE A 371 10.05 8.67 22.99
CA ILE A 371 10.37 7.30 22.59
C ILE A 371 11.70 7.32 21.85
N ARG A 372 12.62 6.43 22.23
CA ARG A 372 13.95 6.26 21.62
C ARG A 372 14.18 4.79 21.28
N LYS A 373 14.72 4.53 20.09
CA LYS A 373 15.08 3.18 19.60
C LYS A 373 13.90 2.18 19.67
N GLY A 374 12.69 2.63 19.36
CA GLY A 374 11.52 1.75 19.34
C GLY A 374 11.49 0.83 18.11
N ALA A 375 10.83 -0.32 18.24
CA ALA A 375 10.66 -1.31 17.19
C ALA A 375 9.22 -1.87 17.18
N PHE A 376 8.70 -2.14 16.00
CA PHE A 376 7.36 -2.69 15.78
C PHE A 376 7.46 -3.87 14.83
N THR A 377 6.90 -5.00 15.24
CA THR A 377 6.76 -6.18 14.39
C THR A 377 5.28 -6.45 14.19
N PHE A 378 4.83 -6.39 12.95
CA PHE A 378 3.47 -6.74 12.55
C PHE A 378 3.51 -8.02 11.71
N ARG A 379 2.91 -9.09 12.21
CA ARG A 379 2.81 -10.37 11.52
C ARG A 379 1.37 -10.57 11.05
N ASP A 380 1.17 -10.65 9.73
CA ASP A 380 -0.14 -10.84 9.12
C ASP A 380 -0.27 -12.27 8.58
N GLU A 381 -0.99 -13.10 9.34
CA GLU A 381 -1.31 -14.49 9.01
C GLU A 381 -2.58 -14.61 8.17
N GLY A 382 -3.31 -13.51 7.97
CA GLY A 382 -4.51 -13.44 7.13
C GLY A 382 -4.21 -13.22 5.65
N ILE A 383 -2.94 -13.08 5.27
CA ILE A 383 -2.49 -12.84 3.90
C ILE A 383 -1.55 -13.95 3.41
N SER A 384 -1.61 -14.27 2.12
CA SER A 384 -0.76 -15.28 1.49
C SER A 384 0.12 -14.62 0.41
N PRO A 385 1.45 -14.75 0.48
CA PRO A 385 2.23 -15.44 1.51
C PRO A 385 2.20 -14.71 2.87
N LEU A 386 2.41 -15.48 3.95
CA LEU A 386 2.58 -14.94 5.31
C LEU A 386 3.57 -13.77 5.29
N THR A 387 3.13 -12.60 5.74
CA THR A 387 3.92 -11.37 5.67
C THR A 387 4.25 -10.86 7.06
N THR A 388 5.54 -10.60 7.33
CA THR A 388 6.01 -9.96 8.56
C THR A 388 6.66 -8.63 8.21
N LEU A 389 6.12 -7.55 8.76
CA LEU A 389 6.62 -6.20 8.61
C LEU A 389 7.37 -5.78 9.87
N GLU A 390 8.64 -5.46 9.73
CA GLU A 390 9.48 -4.99 10.83
C GLU A 390 9.86 -3.52 10.60
N ALA A 391 9.41 -2.65 11.49
CA ALA A 391 9.81 -1.26 11.52
C ALA A 391 10.67 -1.01 12.77
N GLY A 392 11.72 -0.22 12.63
CA GLY A 392 12.73 -0.02 13.67
C GLY A 392 13.15 1.43 13.83
N ASP A 393 14.04 1.68 14.79
CA ASP A 393 14.57 3.00 15.10
C ASP A 393 13.49 4.09 15.30
N LEU A 394 12.32 3.72 15.85
CA LEU A 394 11.29 4.71 16.18
C LEU A 394 11.89 5.70 17.19
N THR A 395 11.92 6.96 16.77
CA THR A 395 12.16 8.10 17.64
C THR A 395 10.93 8.98 17.56
N ALA A 396 10.26 9.21 18.70
CA ALA A 396 9.08 10.07 18.74
C ALA A 396 9.13 10.99 19.95
N ASP A 397 8.61 12.20 19.78
CA ASP A 397 8.41 13.18 20.84
C ASP A 397 6.99 13.70 20.72
N VAL A 398 6.20 13.55 21.78
CA VAL A 398 4.82 14.05 21.90
C VAL A 398 4.81 15.06 23.05
N THR A 399 4.20 16.23 22.85
CA THR A 399 4.21 17.31 23.84
C THR A 399 2.82 17.81 24.16
N ASN A 400 2.64 18.25 25.42
CA ASN A 400 1.39 18.82 25.94
C ASN A 400 0.17 17.90 25.85
N VAL A 401 0.31 16.64 26.27
CA VAL A 401 -0.83 15.73 26.42
C VAL A 401 -1.60 16.12 27.68
N ALA A 402 -2.88 16.43 27.57
CA ALA A 402 -3.73 16.81 28.70
C ALA A 402 -5.02 15.97 28.75
N TRP A 403 -5.48 15.70 29.96
CA TRP A 403 -6.76 15.07 30.25
C TRP A 403 -7.52 15.86 31.33
N PRO A 404 -8.81 16.20 31.13
CA PRO A 404 -9.55 16.15 29.86
C PRO A 404 -8.81 16.93 28.76
N THR A 405 -9.01 16.53 27.50
CA THR A 405 -8.27 17.08 26.36
C THR A 405 -8.43 18.59 26.27
N ALA A 406 -7.32 19.32 26.38
CA ALA A 406 -7.29 20.77 26.36
C ALA A 406 -6.22 21.23 25.36
N GLY A 407 -6.65 21.56 24.14
CA GLY A 407 -5.80 22.12 23.09
C GLY A 407 -5.00 21.09 22.26
N PRO A 408 -4.15 21.59 21.33
CA PRO A 408 -3.40 20.76 20.40
C PRO A 408 -2.23 20.04 21.08
N THR A 409 -2.12 18.74 20.82
CA THR A 409 -0.97 17.91 21.17
C THR A 409 -0.02 17.84 19.98
N ALA A 410 1.18 18.39 20.10
CA ALA A 410 2.18 18.37 19.03
C ALA A 410 3.02 17.08 19.08
N PHE A 411 3.36 16.53 17.92
CA PHE A 411 4.16 15.32 17.81
C PHE A 411 5.17 15.39 16.66
N VAL A 412 6.33 14.76 16.87
CA VAL A 412 7.35 14.51 15.84
C VAL A 412 7.75 13.05 15.95
N ALA A 413 7.79 12.33 14.84
CA ALA A 413 8.18 10.93 14.79
C ALA A 413 9.10 10.65 13.59
N SER A 414 10.05 9.76 13.77
CA SER A 414 10.95 9.22 12.76
C SER A 414 10.98 7.70 12.88
N LEU A 415 10.77 6.98 11.78
CA LEU A 415 10.70 5.52 11.76
C LEU A 415 11.50 4.97 10.57
N ARG A 416 12.30 3.92 10.78
CA ARG A 416 12.88 3.11 9.70
C ARG A 416 11.82 2.12 9.22
N LEU A 417 11.51 2.17 7.93
CA LEU A 417 10.53 1.28 7.32
C LEU A 417 11.09 -0.14 7.11
N PRO A 418 10.23 -1.14 6.85
CA PRO A 418 10.68 -2.48 6.50
C PRO A 418 11.63 -2.46 5.30
N THR A 419 12.70 -3.27 5.39
CA THR A 419 13.80 -3.35 4.40
C THR A 419 14.63 -2.08 4.28
N ALA A 420 14.06 -0.96 3.82
CA ALA A 420 14.76 0.29 3.59
C ALA A 420 13.84 1.52 3.72
N GLY A 421 14.48 2.69 3.87
CA GLY A 421 13.81 3.98 3.90
C GLY A 421 13.51 4.52 5.30
N ARG A 422 13.27 5.83 5.36
CA ARG A 422 12.93 6.54 6.59
C ARG A 422 11.71 7.41 6.39
N LEU A 423 10.76 7.27 7.31
CA LEU A 423 9.53 8.05 7.39
C LEU A 423 9.68 9.07 8.52
N HIS A 424 9.55 10.35 8.18
CA HIS A 424 9.47 11.45 9.13
C HIS A 424 8.07 12.02 9.12
N VAL A 425 7.48 12.20 10.30
CA VAL A 425 6.14 12.76 10.48
C VAL A 425 6.22 13.84 11.55
N ARG A 426 5.66 15.02 11.29
CA ARG A 426 5.53 16.09 12.28
C ARG A 426 4.16 16.72 12.18
N GLY A 427 3.53 17.02 13.30
CA GLY A 427 2.16 17.50 13.28
C GLY A 427 1.62 17.90 14.64
N ALA A 428 0.34 18.21 14.66
CA ALA A 428 -0.44 18.43 15.86
C ALA A 428 -1.81 17.75 15.73
N VAL A 429 -2.32 17.25 16.84
CA VAL A 429 -3.66 16.65 16.92
C VAL A 429 -4.45 17.33 18.03
N THR A 430 -5.67 17.74 17.71
CA THR A 430 -6.69 18.17 18.66
C THR A 430 -7.74 17.09 18.71
N PRO A 431 -7.94 16.37 19.83
CA PRO A 431 -8.87 15.24 19.86
C PRO A 431 -10.36 15.61 19.82
N LEU A 432 -10.75 16.78 20.36
CA LEU A 432 -12.13 17.27 20.37
C LEU A 432 -12.21 18.79 20.09
N PRO A 433 -12.89 19.23 19.01
CA PRO A 433 -13.26 18.40 17.85
C PRO A 433 -12.01 17.81 17.20
N PHE A 434 -12.14 16.68 16.50
CA PHE A 434 -10.97 16.01 15.93
C PHE A 434 -10.39 16.83 14.76
N ASP A 435 -9.16 17.31 14.91
CA ASP A 435 -8.37 17.98 13.89
C ASP A 435 -6.92 17.49 13.95
N LEU A 436 -6.42 16.94 12.85
CA LEU A 436 -5.08 16.39 12.70
C LEU A 436 -4.40 17.12 11.55
N GLU A 437 -3.35 17.88 11.84
CA GLU A 437 -2.46 18.46 10.84
C GLU A 437 -1.10 17.77 10.90
N MET A 438 -0.61 17.25 9.77
CA MET A 438 0.65 16.51 9.73
C MET A 438 1.40 16.68 8.40
N ALA A 439 2.69 16.98 8.49
CA ALA A 439 3.62 16.90 7.38
C ALA A 439 4.35 15.55 7.40
N ILE A 440 4.39 14.89 6.24
CA ILE A 440 5.03 13.59 6.04
C ILE A 440 6.20 13.77 5.07
N SER A 441 7.36 13.19 5.39
CA SER A 441 8.52 13.08 4.52
C SER A 441 9.00 11.63 4.49
N LEU A 442 8.80 10.96 3.37
CA LEU A 442 9.32 9.63 3.08
C LEU A 442 10.57 9.74 2.20
N ARG A 443 11.66 9.10 2.60
CA ARG A 443 12.89 9.01 1.79
C ARG A 443 13.34 7.56 1.66
N GLY A 444 13.42 7.07 0.42
CA GLY A 444 14.02 5.78 0.11
C GLY A 444 13.19 4.56 0.53
N GLY A 445 11.86 4.68 0.61
CA GLY A 445 10.98 3.55 0.97
C GLY A 445 10.86 2.54 -0.17
N THR A 446 10.72 1.26 0.15
CA THR A 446 10.59 0.16 -0.84
C THR A 446 9.19 -0.45 -0.78
N ILE A 447 8.63 -0.88 -1.91
CA ILE A 447 7.28 -1.46 -1.99
C ILE A 447 7.26 -2.99 -1.78
N GLU A 448 8.41 -3.63 -1.97
CA GLU A 448 8.63 -5.07 -1.91
C GLU A 448 8.09 -5.72 -0.61
N PRO A 449 8.25 -5.13 0.59
CA PRO A 449 7.67 -5.69 1.83
C PRO A 449 6.14 -5.77 1.82
N PHE A 450 5.49 -4.99 0.97
CA PHE A 450 4.03 -4.87 0.88
C PHE A 450 3.43 -5.63 -0.30
N GLN A 451 4.23 -6.39 -1.05
CA GLN A 451 3.79 -7.11 -2.25
C GLN A 451 2.56 -7.98 -2.04
N ALA A 452 2.42 -8.63 -0.87
CA ALA A 452 1.28 -9.48 -0.55
C ALA A 452 -0.06 -8.70 -0.47
N TYR A 453 0.00 -7.39 -0.20
CA TYR A 453 -1.18 -6.51 -0.10
C TYR A 453 -1.63 -5.93 -1.43
N ILE A 454 -0.89 -6.17 -2.51
CA ILE A 454 -1.20 -5.62 -3.83
C ILE A 454 -2.04 -6.67 -4.59
N PRO A 455 -3.28 -6.35 -4.98
CA PRO A 455 -4.22 -7.32 -5.56
C PRO A 455 -3.95 -7.58 -7.06
N VAL A 456 -2.68 -7.67 -7.45
CA VAL A 456 -2.26 -8.07 -8.79
C VAL A 456 -1.14 -9.10 -8.69
N PRO A 457 -1.08 -10.08 -9.60
CA PRO A 457 -0.03 -11.09 -9.57
C PRO A 457 1.36 -10.52 -9.95
N ALA A 458 1.40 -9.35 -10.59
CA ALA A 458 2.63 -8.67 -10.94
C ALA A 458 3.49 -8.30 -9.73
N ARG A 459 4.81 -8.50 -9.85
CA ARG A 459 5.78 -8.08 -8.85
C ARG A 459 6.24 -6.66 -9.12
N LEU A 460 6.14 -5.81 -8.10
CA LEU A 460 6.49 -4.39 -8.14
C LEU A 460 7.78 -4.16 -7.36
N SER A 461 8.69 -3.36 -7.93
CA SER A 461 9.88 -2.87 -7.24
C SER A 461 10.08 -1.39 -7.51
N GLY A 462 10.67 -0.67 -6.57
CA GLY A 462 10.97 0.76 -6.74
C GLY A 462 11.28 1.45 -5.44
N ILE A 463 11.91 2.63 -5.54
CA ILE A 463 12.32 3.45 -4.40
C ILE A 463 11.44 4.70 -4.36
N PHE A 464 10.66 4.84 -3.29
CA PHE A 464 9.65 5.87 -3.11
C PHE A 464 10.19 7.01 -2.24
N HIS A 465 9.92 8.23 -2.72
CA HIS A 465 10.14 9.47 -2.00
C HIS A 465 8.83 10.26 -2.01
N ALA A 466 8.47 10.88 -0.89
CA ALA A 466 7.26 11.68 -0.81
C ALA A 466 7.43 12.81 0.20
N GLU A 467 6.91 13.98 -0.12
CA GLU A 467 6.76 15.09 0.81
C GLU A 467 5.31 15.58 0.71
N SER A 468 4.56 15.53 1.81
CA SER A 468 3.17 15.96 1.84
C SER A 468 2.80 16.72 3.12
N ARG A 469 1.82 17.61 3.01
CA ARG A 469 1.11 18.25 4.13
C ARG A 469 -0.32 17.78 4.09
N ASN A 470 -0.78 17.24 5.20
CA ASN A 470 -2.06 16.57 5.32
C ASN A 470 -2.84 17.23 6.46
N ARG A 471 -4.14 17.38 6.27
CA ARG A 471 -5.08 17.77 7.33
C ARG A 471 -6.29 16.85 7.29
N MET A 472 -6.72 16.37 8.43
CA MET A 472 -7.91 15.54 8.57
C MET A 472 -8.76 16.08 9.71
N THR A 473 -10.04 16.33 9.43
CA THR A 473 -11.01 16.76 10.43
C THR A 473 -12.20 15.81 10.44
N ILE A 474 -12.73 15.53 11.63
CA ILE A 474 -13.99 14.81 11.81
C ILE A 474 -14.93 15.79 12.52
N ALA A 475 -15.97 16.21 11.81
CA ALA A 475 -17.00 17.07 12.36
C ALA A 475 -17.89 16.31 13.35
N ASP A 476 -18.66 17.04 14.17
CA ASP A 476 -19.52 16.47 15.20
C ASP A 476 -20.63 15.56 14.63
N ASP A 477 -20.99 15.74 13.35
CA ASP A 477 -21.94 14.90 12.61
C ASP A 477 -21.30 13.61 12.04
N GLY A 478 -20.00 13.39 12.28
CA GLY A 478 -19.22 12.27 11.76
C GLY A 478 -18.67 12.49 10.35
N THR A 479 -18.88 13.65 9.73
CA THR A 479 -18.33 13.96 8.40
C THR A 479 -16.81 14.02 8.46
N VAL A 480 -16.16 13.20 7.63
CA VAL A 480 -14.70 13.14 7.49
C VAL A 480 -14.25 13.95 6.27
N THR A 481 -13.41 14.95 6.48
CA THR A 481 -12.72 15.64 5.39
C THR A 481 -11.21 15.48 5.55
N ALA A 482 -10.52 15.15 4.46
CA ALA A 482 -9.08 14.98 4.45
C ALA A 482 -8.49 15.70 3.24
N THR A 483 -7.48 16.53 3.47
CA THR A 483 -6.73 17.20 2.41
C THR A 483 -5.27 16.76 2.44
N SER A 484 -4.64 16.57 1.28
CA SER A 484 -3.22 16.29 1.15
C SER A 484 -2.64 17.08 -0.02
N THR A 485 -1.57 17.84 0.24
CA THR A 485 -0.82 18.57 -0.80
C THR A 485 0.64 18.14 -0.77
N GLY A 486 1.28 17.98 -1.93
CA GLY A 486 2.67 17.53 -1.93
C GLY A 486 3.27 17.17 -3.28
N LYS A 487 4.37 16.44 -3.21
CA LYS A 487 5.08 15.84 -4.35
C LYS A 487 5.53 14.43 -3.98
N SER A 488 5.65 13.56 -4.97
CA SER A 488 6.23 12.24 -4.79
C SER A 488 7.07 11.85 -5.99
N SER A 489 8.04 10.97 -5.78
CA SER A 489 8.82 10.38 -6.86
C SER A 489 9.08 8.91 -6.58
N ILE A 490 9.20 8.15 -7.66
CA ILE A 490 9.53 6.74 -7.65
C ILE A 490 10.73 6.56 -8.55
N GLU A 491 11.83 6.06 -8.02
CA GLU A 491 13.05 5.75 -8.78
C GLU A 491 13.13 4.25 -9.05
N LYS A 492 13.67 3.87 -10.22
CA LYS A 492 13.88 2.48 -10.64
C LYS A 492 12.61 1.63 -10.51
N PHE A 493 11.48 2.21 -10.90
CA PHE A 493 10.20 1.51 -10.85
C PHE A 493 10.19 0.40 -11.89
N ALA A 494 9.81 -0.81 -11.48
CA ALA A 494 9.70 -1.92 -12.41
C ALA A 494 8.52 -2.84 -12.08
N ILE A 495 7.88 -3.33 -13.13
CA ILE A 495 6.79 -4.30 -13.08
C ILE A 495 7.27 -5.58 -13.77
N ARG A 496 7.22 -6.70 -13.07
CA ARG A 496 7.58 -8.03 -13.59
C ARG A 496 6.35 -8.93 -13.58
N ALA A 497 6.16 -9.68 -14.66
CA ALA A 497 5.17 -10.75 -14.70
C ALA A 497 5.56 -11.87 -13.71
N PRO A 498 4.58 -12.66 -13.23
CA PRO A 498 4.85 -13.81 -12.36
C PRO A 498 5.85 -14.77 -13.00
N GLY A 499 6.90 -15.15 -12.26
CA GLY A 499 7.93 -16.09 -12.74
C GLY A 499 9.01 -15.49 -13.66
N GLU A 500 8.86 -14.25 -14.12
CA GLU A 500 9.83 -13.60 -15.02
C GLU A 500 10.90 -12.79 -14.25
N THR A 501 12.12 -12.78 -14.79
CA THR A 501 13.25 -12.01 -14.25
C THR A 501 13.40 -10.64 -14.91
N ARG A 502 13.08 -10.53 -16.20
CA ARG A 502 13.07 -9.25 -16.91
C ARG A 502 11.79 -8.46 -16.59
N PRO A 503 11.89 -7.13 -16.40
CA PRO A 503 10.72 -6.29 -16.25
C PRO A 503 9.98 -6.14 -17.59
N THR A 504 8.66 -6.24 -17.54
CA THR A 504 7.77 -5.90 -18.67
C THR A 504 7.67 -4.38 -18.83
N VAL A 505 7.72 -3.67 -17.70
CA VAL A 505 7.77 -2.20 -17.64
C VAL A 505 8.88 -1.81 -16.67
N SER A 506 9.80 -0.96 -17.11
CA SER A 506 10.83 -0.34 -16.28
C SER A 506 10.79 1.17 -16.51
N ILE A 507 10.82 1.98 -15.45
CA ILE A 507 10.83 3.43 -15.54
C ILE A 507 11.92 3.94 -14.61
N GLU A 508 12.89 4.68 -15.14
CA GLU A 508 14.02 5.19 -14.35
C GLU A 508 13.51 6.11 -13.23
N ARG A 509 12.56 6.99 -13.55
CA ARG A 509 11.97 7.90 -12.58
C ARG A 509 10.54 8.31 -12.95
N ILE A 510 9.62 8.17 -12.01
CA ILE A 510 8.27 8.74 -12.06
C ILE A 510 8.23 9.89 -11.06
N GLN A 511 7.80 11.08 -11.49
CA GLN A 511 7.66 12.25 -10.62
C GLN A 511 6.22 12.77 -10.68
N PHE A 512 5.64 13.00 -9.51
CA PHE A 512 4.33 13.61 -9.32
C PHE A 512 4.54 14.96 -8.63
N ASP A 513 4.27 16.05 -9.34
CA ASP A 513 4.36 17.41 -8.84
C ASP A 513 2.97 18.02 -8.66
N GLY A 514 2.80 18.81 -7.59
CA GLY A 514 1.54 19.50 -7.29
C GLY A 514 0.38 18.54 -7.06
N ILE A 515 0.59 17.49 -6.25
CA ILE A 515 -0.48 16.64 -5.75
C ILE A 515 -1.40 17.50 -4.89
N ASP A 516 -2.69 17.48 -5.18
CA ASP A 516 -3.76 18.13 -4.42
C ASP A 516 -4.94 17.16 -4.30
N PHE A 517 -5.11 16.61 -3.11
CA PHE A 517 -6.17 15.65 -2.79
C PHE A 517 -7.07 16.27 -1.74
N ALA A 518 -8.39 16.22 -1.95
CA ALA A 518 -9.39 16.64 -0.99
C ALA A 518 -10.54 15.63 -0.99
N TRP A 519 -10.58 14.74 0.01
CA TRP A 519 -11.66 13.78 0.18
C TRP A 519 -12.94 14.45 0.72
N PRO A 520 -14.14 14.14 0.18
CA PRO A 520 -14.43 13.26 -0.97
C PRO A 520 -14.52 13.98 -2.34
N LYS A 521 -14.04 15.23 -2.44
CA LYS A 521 -14.24 16.12 -3.59
C LYS A 521 -13.39 15.74 -4.81
N HIS A 522 -12.06 15.81 -4.70
CA HIS A 522 -11.17 15.69 -5.86
C HIS A 522 -9.81 15.09 -5.52
N ALA A 523 -9.13 14.55 -6.53
CA ALA A 523 -7.72 14.20 -6.53
C ALA A 523 -7.06 14.69 -7.81
N ARG A 524 -6.08 15.58 -7.68
CA ARG A 524 -5.39 16.23 -8.78
C ARG A 524 -3.89 16.02 -8.68
N ALA A 525 -3.24 15.83 -9.82
CA ALA A 525 -1.79 15.98 -9.97
C ALA A 525 -1.50 17.06 -11.02
N ALA A 526 -0.74 18.10 -10.67
CA ALA A 526 -0.43 19.17 -11.60
C ALA A 526 0.45 18.69 -12.76
N LYS A 527 1.49 17.90 -12.47
CA LYS A 527 2.36 17.30 -13.48
C LYS A 527 2.82 15.90 -13.08
N ILE A 528 2.76 14.96 -14.01
CA ILE A 528 3.32 13.61 -13.91
C ILE A 528 4.40 13.48 -14.98
N THR A 529 5.63 13.15 -14.60
CA THR A 529 6.73 12.93 -15.55
C THR A 529 7.26 11.51 -15.45
N LEU A 530 7.30 10.79 -16.56
CA LEU A 530 7.89 9.46 -16.70
C LEU A 530 9.18 9.59 -17.50
N ALA A 531 10.32 9.47 -16.83
CA ALA A 531 11.64 9.56 -17.46
C ALA A 531 12.13 8.16 -17.84
N LYS A 532 12.51 8.01 -19.12
CA LYS A 532 13.03 6.79 -19.72
C LYS A 532 12.21 5.54 -19.40
N PRO A 533 10.89 5.53 -19.69
CA PRO A 533 10.15 4.28 -19.65
C PRO A 533 10.70 3.32 -20.71
N ASP A 534 10.91 2.07 -20.32
CA ASP A 534 11.25 0.93 -21.17
C ASP A 534 10.11 -0.10 -21.04
N ILE A 535 9.40 -0.32 -22.15
CA ILE A 535 8.20 -1.15 -22.20
C ILE A 535 8.40 -2.27 -23.21
N LEU A 536 8.28 -3.52 -22.74
CA LEU A 536 8.26 -4.70 -23.60
C LEU A 536 6.82 -5.17 -23.79
N ILE A 537 6.35 -5.15 -25.03
CA ILE A 537 5.04 -5.67 -25.42
C ILE A 537 5.27 -6.88 -26.32
N GLU A 538 5.10 -8.07 -25.77
CA GLU A 538 5.09 -9.31 -26.53
C GLU A 538 3.65 -9.77 -26.82
N ARG A 539 3.40 -10.17 -28.06
CA ARG A 539 2.23 -10.97 -28.46
C ARG A 539 2.69 -12.41 -28.69
N ASP A 540 2.18 -13.32 -27.87
CA ASP A 540 2.51 -14.73 -27.90
C ASP A 540 1.94 -15.42 -29.16
N ALA A 541 2.41 -16.65 -29.45
CA ALA A 541 1.99 -17.40 -30.64
C ALA A 541 0.48 -17.77 -30.64
N ASP A 542 -0.14 -17.81 -29.46
CA ASP A 542 -1.59 -17.97 -29.27
C ASP A 542 -2.38 -16.65 -29.45
N GLY A 543 -1.68 -15.54 -29.71
CA GLY A 543 -2.23 -14.21 -29.84
C GLY A 543 -2.43 -13.47 -28.51
N GLY A 544 -2.07 -14.07 -27.38
CA GLY A 544 -2.10 -13.44 -26.06
C GLY A 544 -1.12 -12.26 -25.96
N ILE A 545 -1.44 -11.23 -25.16
CA ILE A 545 -0.56 -10.06 -24.98
C ILE A 545 0.04 -10.11 -23.58
N SER A 546 1.37 -10.09 -23.49
CA SER A 546 2.17 -10.14 -22.24
C SER A 546 1.72 -9.14 -21.16
N VAL A 547 1.38 -7.90 -21.51
CA VAL A 547 0.91 -6.91 -20.51
C VAL A 547 -0.41 -7.30 -19.82
N ARG A 548 -1.24 -8.17 -20.42
CA ARG A 548 -2.44 -8.70 -19.74
C ARG A 548 -2.09 -9.65 -18.60
N LYS A 549 -0.99 -10.40 -18.72
CA LYS A 549 -0.49 -11.33 -17.68
C LYS A 549 -0.13 -10.61 -16.37
N LEU A 550 0.09 -9.29 -16.42
CA LEU A 550 0.35 -8.46 -15.22
C LEU A 550 -0.89 -8.31 -14.32
N PHE A 551 -2.10 -8.40 -14.90
CA PHE A 551 -3.35 -8.07 -14.23
C PHE A 551 -4.33 -9.26 -14.16
N ASP A 552 -4.25 -10.21 -15.09
CA ASP A 552 -5.11 -11.38 -15.09
C ASP A 552 -4.73 -12.36 -13.98
N SER A 553 -5.56 -12.44 -12.94
CA SER A 553 -5.43 -13.39 -11.82
C SER A 553 -5.87 -14.82 -12.20
N ARG A 554 -5.81 -15.19 -13.48
CA ARG A 554 -6.37 -16.44 -14.02
C ARG A 554 -5.33 -17.54 -14.28
N ALA A 555 -4.07 -17.32 -13.93
CA ALA A 555 -3.05 -18.36 -13.90
C ALA A 555 -2.96 -18.95 -12.49
N ASP A 556 -2.92 -20.28 -12.42
CA ASP A 556 -2.68 -21.14 -11.26
C ASP A 556 -3.91 -21.59 -10.44
N ALA A 557 -4.82 -22.30 -11.09
CA ALA A 557 -5.64 -23.33 -10.42
C ALA A 557 -5.82 -24.62 -11.24
N THR A 558 -5.01 -24.88 -12.28
CA THR A 558 -5.23 -26.07 -13.13
C THR A 558 -3.99 -26.90 -13.49
N ASP A 559 -2.77 -26.52 -13.08
CA ASP A 559 -1.54 -27.27 -13.44
C ASP A 559 -0.75 -27.86 -12.25
N MET A 560 -1.42 -28.17 -11.13
CA MET A 560 -0.85 -29.06 -10.10
C MET A 560 -1.73 -30.29 -9.78
N ALA A 561 -2.52 -30.75 -10.74
CA ALA A 561 -3.33 -31.96 -10.61
C ALA A 561 -3.18 -32.91 -11.81
N THR A 562 -1.95 -33.18 -12.24
CA THR A 562 -1.67 -34.24 -13.22
C THR A 562 -0.40 -35.01 -12.87
N SER A 563 -0.34 -35.48 -11.62
CA SER A 563 0.51 -36.62 -11.24
C SER A 563 0.10 -37.17 -9.87
N ALA A 564 -0.96 -37.97 -9.84
CA ALA A 564 -1.12 -39.06 -8.89
C ALA A 564 -2.05 -40.14 -9.49
N PRO A 565 -1.78 -41.43 -9.27
CA PRO A 565 -2.30 -42.52 -10.09
C PRO A 565 -3.74 -42.87 -9.75
N THR A 566 -4.44 -43.34 -10.78
CA THR A 566 -5.70 -44.06 -10.73
C THR A 566 -5.67 -45.22 -9.74
N THR A 567 -6.52 -45.18 -8.72
CA THR A 567 -7.16 -46.39 -8.18
C THR A 567 -8.67 -46.16 -8.11
N ALA A 568 -9.35 -47.01 -8.87
CA ALA A 568 -10.79 -47.15 -8.87
C ALA A 568 -11.29 -47.66 -7.53
N GLY A 569 -12.38 -47.07 -7.04
CA GLY A 569 -13.12 -47.48 -5.87
C GLY A 569 -14.55 -46.94 -5.99
N GLU A 570 -15.39 -47.74 -6.62
CA GLU A 570 -16.80 -47.48 -6.93
C GLU A 570 -17.68 -47.61 -5.68
N SER A 571 -18.50 -46.60 -5.37
CA SER A 571 -19.89 -46.78 -4.94
C SER A 571 -20.67 -45.45 -4.78
N PRO A 572 -22.01 -45.47 -4.94
CA PRO A 572 -22.76 -44.41 -5.61
C PRO A 572 -23.48 -43.47 -4.64
N ARG A 573 -23.57 -42.18 -4.97
CA ARG A 573 -24.53 -41.26 -4.35
C ARG A 573 -25.21 -40.37 -5.40
N ARG A 574 -26.52 -40.64 -5.51
CA ARG A 574 -27.69 -39.83 -5.90
C ARG A 574 -27.46 -38.43 -6.52
N PRO A 575 -28.19 -38.07 -7.58
CA PRO A 575 -28.22 -36.70 -8.10
C PRO A 575 -28.94 -35.80 -7.08
N VAL A 576 -28.22 -34.81 -6.56
CA VAL A 576 -28.84 -33.67 -5.86
C VAL A 576 -28.97 -32.55 -6.87
N GLU A 577 -30.21 -32.12 -7.06
CA GLU A 577 -30.64 -30.97 -7.84
C GLU A 577 -29.73 -29.76 -7.61
N LYS A 578 -29.38 -29.09 -8.71
CA LYS A 578 -28.82 -27.74 -8.69
C LYS A 578 -29.86 -26.79 -8.10
N PRO A 579 -29.58 -26.10 -6.97
CA PRO A 579 -30.35 -24.94 -6.60
C PRO A 579 -29.97 -23.81 -7.57
N SER A 580 -30.94 -23.44 -8.40
CA SER A 580 -31.00 -22.15 -9.08
C SER A 580 -31.00 -21.04 -8.03
N SER A 581 -29.80 -20.58 -7.65
CA SER A 581 -29.64 -19.29 -6.99
C SER A 581 -29.46 -18.23 -8.06
N THR A 582 -30.47 -17.38 -8.18
CA THR A 582 -30.38 -16.06 -8.81
C THR A 582 -29.09 -15.38 -8.30
N PRO A 583 -28.24 -14.81 -9.18
CA PRO A 583 -27.07 -14.09 -8.74
C PRO A 583 -27.50 -12.98 -7.78
N ALA A 584 -27.11 -13.09 -6.51
CA ALA A 584 -27.25 -12.02 -5.55
C ALA A 584 -26.57 -10.79 -6.14
N ALA A 585 -27.35 -9.71 -6.30
CA ALA A 585 -26.85 -8.44 -6.80
C ALA A 585 -25.59 -8.06 -6.02
N ALA A 586 -24.49 -7.85 -6.74
CA ALA A 586 -23.27 -7.33 -6.16
C ALA A 586 -23.60 -6.07 -5.35
N PRO A 587 -23.04 -5.90 -4.13
CA PRO A 587 -23.29 -4.70 -3.34
C PRO A 587 -22.89 -3.49 -4.18
N LYS A 588 -23.85 -2.58 -4.43
CA LYS A 588 -23.59 -1.30 -5.07
C LYS A 588 -22.48 -0.63 -4.25
N ARG A 589 -21.29 -0.46 -4.85
CA ARG A 589 -20.19 0.31 -4.27
C ARG A 589 -20.65 1.76 -4.15
N GLY A 590 -21.24 2.10 -3.00
CA GLY A 590 -21.68 3.44 -2.63
C GLY A 590 -20.50 4.32 -2.21
N GLY A 591 -19.58 4.58 -3.12
CA GLY A 591 -18.60 5.67 -2.96
C GLY A 591 -19.14 6.93 -3.63
N GLN A 592 -19.03 8.08 -2.98
CA GLN A 592 -19.22 9.35 -3.69
C GLN A 592 -18.19 9.45 -4.82
N PRO A 593 -18.57 9.94 -6.02
CA PRO A 593 -17.65 10.02 -7.14
C PRO A 593 -16.54 11.03 -6.82
N LEU A 594 -15.32 10.54 -6.65
CA LEU A 594 -14.12 11.37 -6.49
C LEU A 594 -13.68 11.85 -7.88
N GLU A 595 -13.61 13.17 -8.08
CA GLU A 595 -13.13 13.74 -9.35
C GLU A 595 -11.61 13.51 -9.49
N LEU A 596 -11.17 12.91 -10.60
CA LEU A 596 -9.74 12.67 -10.89
C LEU A 596 -9.29 13.57 -12.03
N GLU A 597 -8.22 14.36 -11.79
CA GLU A 597 -7.67 15.31 -12.76
C GLU A 597 -6.14 15.23 -12.84
N PHE A 598 -5.60 15.32 -14.05
CA PHE A 598 -4.16 15.31 -14.33
C PHE A 598 -3.85 16.50 -15.24
N GLY A 599 -3.09 17.47 -14.72
CA GLY A 599 -2.77 18.70 -15.44
C GLY A 599 -1.90 18.44 -16.67
N THR A 600 -0.74 17.82 -16.46
CA THR A 600 0.16 17.40 -17.55
C THR A 600 0.74 16.02 -17.27
N ILE A 601 0.71 15.12 -18.23
CA ILE A 601 1.44 13.84 -18.20
C ILE A 601 2.50 13.90 -19.30
N ALA A 602 3.76 13.80 -18.90
CA ALA A 602 4.90 13.86 -19.80
C ALA A 602 5.68 12.54 -19.79
N ILE A 603 5.99 11.99 -20.96
CA ILE A 603 7.00 10.95 -21.15
C ILE A 603 8.22 11.62 -21.80
N THR A 604 9.40 11.33 -21.27
CA THR A 604 10.68 11.83 -21.79
C THR A 604 11.65 10.67 -22.04
N GLU A 605 12.34 10.68 -23.17
CA GLU A 605 13.31 9.65 -23.60
C GLU A 605 12.76 8.22 -23.51
N GLY A 606 11.49 8.00 -23.86
CA GLY A 606 10.87 6.68 -23.77
C GLY A 606 11.37 5.70 -24.84
N TYR A 607 11.33 4.42 -24.48
CA TYR A 607 11.62 3.28 -25.32
C TYR A 607 10.51 2.24 -25.18
N ALA A 608 10.04 1.69 -26.28
CA ALA A 608 9.17 0.53 -26.28
C ALA A 608 9.61 -0.45 -27.37
N ARG A 609 9.44 -1.74 -27.09
CA ARG A 609 9.67 -2.80 -28.06
C ARG A 609 8.40 -3.63 -28.20
N PHE A 610 7.94 -3.77 -29.43
CA PHE A 610 6.85 -4.66 -29.79
C PHE A 610 7.41 -5.92 -30.46
N LEU A 611 7.05 -7.09 -29.95
CA LEU A 611 7.43 -8.39 -30.51
C LEU A 611 6.17 -9.23 -30.74
N ASP A 612 5.81 -9.46 -32.00
CA ASP A 612 4.70 -10.33 -32.36
C ASP A 612 5.24 -11.69 -32.84
N ARG A 613 4.91 -12.74 -32.08
CA ARG A 613 5.30 -14.13 -32.36
C ARG A 613 4.21 -14.92 -33.08
N THR A 614 3.11 -14.27 -33.51
CA THR A 614 2.09 -14.89 -34.36
C THR A 614 2.54 -15.01 -35.82
N THR A 615 3.56 -14.26 -36.24
CA THR A 615 4.20 -14.36 -37.55
C THR A 615 5.48 -15.20 -37.50
N THR A 616 5.89 -15.76 -38.63
CA THR A 616 7.18 -16.46 -38.78
C THR A 616 7.92 -15.91 -40.00
N PRO A 617 9.08 -15.22 -39.82
CA PRO A 617 9.74 -14.91 -38.55
C PRO A 617 8.92 -13.96 -37.66
N ALA A 618 9.26 -13.87 -36.37
CA ALA A 618 8.58 -12.97 -35.44
C ALA A 618 8.79 -11.51 -35.86
N PHE A 619 7.71 -10.74 -35.91
CA PHE A 619 7.79 -9.31 -36.16
C PHE A 619 8.33 -8.60 -34.92
N SER A 620 9.36 -7.78 -35.08
CA SER A 620 9.94 -7.00 -33.98
C SER A 620 10.10 -5.57 -34.45
N GLU A 621 9.53 -4.63 -33.72
CA GLU A 621 9.71 -3.21 -33.96
C GLU A 621 10.00 -2.45 -32.66
N THR A 622 10.70 -1.34 -32.80
CA THR A 622 11.08 -0.48 -31.67
C THR A 622 10.48 0.91 -31.84
N LEU A 623 10.20 1.54 -30.71
CA LEU A 623 9.80 2.93 -30.60
C LEU A 623 10.82 3.58 -29.66
N ALA A 624 11.72 4.40 -30.19
CA ALA A 624 12.77 5.06 -29.44
C ALA A 624 12.54 6.57 -29.39
N ARG A 625 13.18 7.24 -28.41
CA ARG A 625 13.07 8.70 -28.22
C ARG A 625 11.62 9.17 -28.14
N LEU A 626 10.78 8.39 -27.48
CA LEU A 626 9.38 8.71 -27.28
C LEU A 626 9.27 9.91 -26.33
N GLU A 627 8.80 11.03 -26.88
CA GLU A 627 8.36 12.21 -26.16
C GLU A 627 6.83 12.26 -26.28
N MET A 628 6.12 12.35 -25.16
CA MET A 628 4.66 12.45 -25.14
C MET A 628 4.23 13.46 -24.10
N ILE A 629 3.28 14.33 -24.45
CA ILE A 629 2.65 15.27 -23.53
C ILE A 629 1.14 15.10 -23.66
N VAL A 630 0.47 14.88 -22.55
CA VAL A 630 -0.99 14.89 -22.43
C VAL A 630 -1.39 15.99 -21.46
N GLU A 631 -2.24 16.92 -21.87
CA GLU A 631 -2.70 18.06 -21.06
C GLU A 631 -4.19 17.92 -20.72
N GLU A 632 -4.55 18.29 -19.50
CA GLU A 632 -5.94 18.38 -19.00
C GLU A 632 -6.72 17.05 -19.03
N LEU A 633 -6.05 15.93 -18.73
CA LEU A 633 -6.71 14.62 -18.64
C LEU A 633 -7.60 14.55 -17.38
N SER A 634 -8.88 14.26 -17.56
CA SER A 634 -9.85 14.14 -16.47
C SER A 634 -10.67 12.87 -16.59
N ALA A 635 -10.95 12.19 -15.48
CA ALA A 635 -11.86 11.06 -15.44
C ALA A 635 -13.34 11.47 -15.51
N THR A 636 -13.63 12.78 -15.50
CA THR A 636 -14.97 13.32 -15.64
C THR A 636 -15.44 13.19 -17.09
N SER A 637 -16.59 12.54 -17.27
CA SER A 637 -17.18 12.27 -18.60
C SER A 637 -17.28 13.54 -19.45
N GLY A 638 -16.81 13.45 -20.70
CA GLY A 638 -16.91 14.53 -21.70
C GLY A 638 -15.82 15.59 -21.66
N ARG A 639 -14.88 15.55 -20.71
CA ARG A 639 -13.70 16.44 -20.75
C ARG A 639 -12.66 15.92 -21.74
N ARG A 640 -12.21 16.82 -22.63
CA ARG A 640 -11.19 16.54 -23.64
C ARG A 640 -9.81 16.89 -23.11
N ALA A 641 -8.84 16.03 -23.41
CA ALA A 641 -7.43 16.21 -23.14
C ALA A 641 -6.68 16.41 -24.46
N LYS A 642 -5.65 17.26 -24.46
CA LYS A 642 -4.78 17.41 -25.63
C LYS A 642 -3.64 16.40 -25.54
N ILE A 643 -3.28 15.79 -26.66
CA ILE A 643 -2.15 14.87 -26.76
C ILE A 643 -1.21 15.34 -27.86
N ALA A 644 0.09 15.27 -27.59
CA ALA A 644 1.16 15.46 -28.57
C ALA A 644 2.26 14.44 -28.32
N THR A 645 2.67 13.72 -29.36
CA THR A 645 3.65 12.64 -29.29
C THR A 645 4.64 12.77 -30.43
N GLN A 646 5.91 12.53 -30.14
CA GLN A 646 6.99 12.41 -31.13
C GLN A 646 7.82 11.18 -30.78
N ALA A 647 8.19 10.38 -31.78
CA ALA A 647 9.03 9.20 -31.59
C ALA A 647 9.78 8.82 -32.87
N VAL A 648 10.75 7.93 -32.72
CA VAL A 648 11.42 7.24 -33.83
C VAL A 648 10.97 5.78 -33.83
N VAL A 649 10.35 5.32 -34.92
CA VAL A 649 9.94 3.94 -35.13
C VAL A 649 11.01 3.20 -35.93
N GLY A 650 11.44 2.04 -35.44
CA GLY A 650 12.56 1.28 -35.99
C GLY A 650 13.87 2.07 -35.89
N ASP A 651 14.65 2.08 -36.96
CA ASP A 651 15.98 2.70 -36.96
C ASP A 651 15.94 4.23 -37.17
N ALA A 652 15.00 4.73 -37.97
CA ALA A 652 15.00 6.14 -38.40
C ALA A 652 13.64 6.77 -38.70
N SER A 653 12.53 6.03 -38.63
CA SER A 653 11.23 6.52 -39.11
C SER A 653 10.63 7.52 -38.14
N ALA A 654 10.39 8.76 -38.57
CA ALA A 654 9.83 9.79 -37.70
C ALA A 654 8.32 9.61 -37.55
N PHE A 655 7.84 9.52 -36.31
CA PHE A 655 6.43 9.45 -35.96
C PHE A 655 6.02 10.69 -35.15
N VAL A 656 4.94 11.35 -35.58
CA VAL A 656 4.32 12.48 -34.86
C VAL A 656 2.82 12.23 -34.76
N LEU A 657 2.23 12.51 -33.60
CA LEU A 657 0.79 12.42 -33.35
C LEU A 657 0.36 13.63 -32.54
N GLN A 658 -0.75 14.26 -32.91
CA GLN A 658 -1.33 15.37 -32.15
C GLN A 658 -2.86 15.37 -32.24
N GLY A 659 -3.53 15.88 -31.22
CA GLY A 659 -4.99 16.05 -31.25
C GLY A 659 -5.65 16.10 -29.88
N GLU A 660 -6.95 15.78 -29.85
CA GLU A 660 -7.77 15.76 -28.64
C GLU A 660 -8.34 14.36 -28.39
N ILE A 661 -8.41 13.95 -27.12
CA ILE A 661 -8.99 12.68 -26.69
C ILE A 661 -9.91 12.88 -25.47
N ALA A 662 -11.00 12.13 -25.38
CA ALA A 662 -11.77 11.96 -24.15
C ALA A 662 -11.98 10.46 -23.91
N PRO A 663 -11.10 9.81 -23.13
CA PRO A 663 -11.13 8.35 -22.95
C PRO A 663 -12.13 7.89 -21.88
N PHE A 664 -12.66 8.79 -21.07
CA PHE A 664 -13.60 8.49 -19.99
C PHE A 664 -15.02 8.98 -20.33
N GLY A 665 -16.01 8.11 -20.17
CA GLY A 665 -17.39 8.38 -20.59
C GLY A 665 -17.66 7.97 -22.04
N GLU A 666 -18.28 8.84 -22.83
CA GLU A 666 -18.39 8.66 -24.28
C GLU A 666 -17.02 8.88 -24.93
N VAL A 667 -16.47 7.84 -25.55
CA VAL A 667 -15.15 7.90 -26.21
C VAL A 667 -15.18 8.93 -27.33
N TYR A 668 -14.29 9.91 -27.23
CA TYR A 668 -14.02 10.88 -28.29
C TYR A 668 -12.52 10.88 -28.63
N ALA A 669 -12.21 11.03 -29.91
CA ALA A 669 -10.85 11.24 -30.38
C ALA A 669 -10.88 12.07 -31.66
N ASP A 670 -9.97 13.02 -31.79
CA ASP A 670 -9.75 13.78 -33.03
C ASP A 670 -8.23 13.95 -33.16
N LEU A 671 -7.63 13.05 -33.94
CA LEU A 671 -6.19 12.77 -33.94
C LEU A 671 -5.62 12.88 -35.34
N SER A 672 -4.55 13.66 -35.48
CA SER A 672 -3.73 13.73 -36.70
C SER A 672 -2.37 13.08 -36.43
N GLY A 673 -2.01 12.08 -37.20
CA GLY A 673 -0.73 11.37 -37.12
C GLY A 673 0.02 11.40 -38.45
N GLU A 674 1.35 11.44 -38.39
CA GLU A 674 2.23 11.34 -39.54
C GLU A 674 3.38 10.38 -39.22
N LEU A 675 3.62 9.42 -40.12
CA LEU A 675 4.78 8.54 -40.14
C LEU A 675 5.57 8.81 -41.43
N ARG A 676 6.88 9.01 -41.33
CA ARG A 676 7.76 9.29 -42.48
C ARG A 676 8.91 8.30 -42.56
N ASP A 677 9.30 7.99 -43.80
CA ASP A 677 10.46 7.17 -44.15
C ASP A 677 10.45 5.76 -43.53
N PHE A 678 9.27 5.17 -43.31
CA PHE A 678 9.16 3.83 -42.76
C PHE A 678 9.58 2.76 -43.78
N GLU A 679 10.50 1.88 -43.42
CA GLU A 679 10.99 0.82 -44.31
C GLU A 679 10.00 -0.33 -44.44
N LEU A 680 9.44 -0.52 -45.64
CA LEU A 680 8.44 -1.56 -45.90
C LEU A 680 9.00 -2.99 -45.80
N THR A 681 10.32 -3.16 -45.86
CA THR A 681 10.98 -4.45 -45.63
C THR A 681 10.72 -4.97 -44.21
N GLY A 682 10.52 -4.08 -43.23
CA GLY A 682 10.24 -4.45 -41.83
C GLY A 682 8.90 -5.15 -41.61
N VAL A 683 7.91 -4.90 -42.49
CA VAL A 683 6.56 -5.51 -42.38
C VAL A 683 6.40 -6.81 -43.17
N ASN A 684 7.48 -7.33 -43.78
CA ASN A 684 7.47 -8.61 -44.48
C ASN A 684 6.86 -9.79 -43.68
N PRO A 685 7.09 -9.93 -42.35
CA PRO A 685 6.43 -10.98 -41.57
C PRO A 685 4.90 -10.94 -41.65
N TYR A 686 4.30 -9.75 -41.70
CA TYR A 686 2.86 -9.60 -41.88
C TYR A 686 2.45 -9.73 -43.33
N ALA A 687 3.24 -9.21 -44.27
CA ALA A 687 2.89 -9.27 -45.69
C ALA A 687 2.89 -10.69 -46.24
N ASP A 688 3.82 -11.55 -45.81
CA ASP A 688 3.82 -12.96 -46.18
C ASP A 688 2.56 -13.67 -45.67
N ALA A 689 2.20 -13.43 -44.41
CA ALA A 689 1.02 -14.00 -43.79
C ALA A 689 -0.29 -13.51 -44.43
N ALA A 690 -0.41 -12.20 -44.68
CA ALA A 690 -1.66 -11.55 -45.08
C ALA A 690 -1.88 -11.50 -46.60
N ILE A 691 -0.82 -11.31 -47.39
CA ILE A 691 -0.93 -11.09 -48.84
C ILE A 691 -0.09 -12.05 -49.68
N ALA A 692 0.82 -12.83 -49.09
CA ALA A 692 1.75 -13.73 -49.79
C ALA A 692 2.73 -13.00 -50.74
N TRP A 693 3.16 -11.79 -50.36
CA TRP A 693 4.16 -11.00 -51.09
C TRP A 693 5.22 -10.44 -50.14
N PHE A 694 6.45 -10.33 -50.63
CA PHE A 694 7.54 -9.62 -49.97
C PHE A 694 7.79 -8.26 -50.62
N MET A 695 8.02 -7.24 -49.79
CA MET A 695 8.60 -5.96 -50.19
C MET A 695 10.12 -6.11 -50.18
N LYS A 696 10.75 -5.95 -51.35
CA LYS A 696 12.21 -5.96 -51.52
C LYS A 696 12.82 -4.60 -51.22
N THR A 697 12.10 -3.54 -51.58
CA THR A 697 12.44 -2.14 -51.33
C THR A 697 11.15 -1.36 -51.09
N GLY A 698 11.25 -0.20 -50.46
CA GLY A 698 10.13 0.74 -50.35
C GLY A 698 10.20 1.58 -49.09
N ARG A 699 9.89 2.87 -49.22
CA ARG A 699 9.71 3.79 -48.09
C ARG A 699 8.28 4.28 -48.05
N LEU A 700 7.64 4.12 -46.90
CA LEU A 700 6.27 4.50 -46.63
C LEU A 700 6.24 5.81 -45.84
N ALA A 701 5.44 6.75 -46.32
CA ALA A 701 4.94 7.86 -45.53
C ALA A 701 3.42 7.76 -45.43
N VAL A 702 2.87 7.92 -44.23
CA VAL A 702 1.43 7.88 -44.00
C VAL A 702 1.03 9.10 -43.19
N LYS A 703 -0.01 9.80 -43.65
CA LYS A 703 -0.75 10.79 -42.86
C LYS A 703 -2.12 10.24 -42.56
N VAL A 704 -2.49 10.25 -41.29
CA VAL A 704 -3.78 9.74 -40.81
C VAL A 704 -4.49 10.84 -40.05
N HIS A 705 -5.77 11.05 -40.37
CA HIS A 705 -6.68 11.85 -39.58
C HIS A 705 -7.82 10.96 -39.07
N VAL A 706 -7.88 10.71 -37.77
CA VAL A 706 -8.88 9.85 -37.13
C VAL A 706 -9.82 10.68 -36.27
N LYS A 707 -11.12 10.56 -36.53
CA LYS A 707 -12.19 11.12 -35.71
C LYS A 707 -13.09 10.01 -35.17
N VAL A 708 -13.25 9.98 -33.85
CA VAL A 708 -14.19 9.11 -33.13
C VAL A 708 -15.20 9.99 -32.40
N GLU A 709 -16.47 9.85 -32.74
CA GLU A 709 -17.57 10.58 -32.11
C GLU A 709 -18.85 9.75 -32.14
N LYS A 710 -19.60 9.68 -31.03
CA LYS A 710 -20.87 8.93 -30.93
C LYS A 710 -20.76 7.47 -31.41
N ASN A 711 -19.69 6.79 -30.99
CA ASN A 711 -19.38 5.40 -31.38
C ASN A 711 -19.11 5.18 -32.89
N GLN A 712 -18.94 6.24 -33.68
CA GLN A 712 -18.53 6.17 -35.07
C GLN A 712 -17.07 6.58 -35.25
N LEU A 713 -16.33 5.79 -36.03
CA LEU A 713 -14.98 6.06 -36.50
C LEU A 713 -15.06 6.60 -37.92
N THR A 714 -14.37 7.70 -38.19
CA THR A 714 -14.01 8.18 -39.53
C THR A 714 -12.50 8.37 -39.55
N ALA A 715 -11.80 7.72 -40.48
CA ALA A 715 -10.37 7.84 -40.65
C ALA A 715 -10.03 8.11 -42.12
N GLU A 716 -9.28 9.17 -42.36
CA GLU A 716 -8.68 9.48 -43.67
C GLU A 716 -7.21 9.10 -43.63
N ASN A 717 -6.78 8.24 -44.56
CA ASN A 717 -5.41 7.70 -44.57
C ASN A 717 -4.77 8.03 -45.92
N GLU A 718 -3.90 9.04 -45.95
CA GLU A 718 -3.08 9.37 -47.12
C GLU A 718 -1.79 8.56 -47.04
N ILE A 719 -1.61 7.66 -48.01
CA ILE A 719 -0.49 6.73 -48.10
C ILE A 719 0.38 7.14 -49.29
N ASP A 720 1.64 7.46 -49.05
CA ASP A 720 2.67 7.73 -50.06
C ASP A 720 3.78 6.68 -49.94
N VAL A 721 3.98 5.87 -50.99
CA VAL A 721 5.03 4.85 -51.03
C VAL A 721 6.01 5.15 -52.14
N LYS A 722 7.30 5.23 -51.82
CA LYS A 722 8.38 5.49 -52.79
C LYS A 722 9.28 4.29 -52.98
N ASN A 723 9.72 4.06 -54.22
CA ASN A 723 10.66 3.01 -54.59
C ASN A 723 10.22 1.59 -54.18
N LEU A 724 8.92 1.30 -54.32
CA LEU A 724 8.36 -0.01 -53.97
C LEU A 724 8.70 -1.05 -55.04
N THR A 725 9.39 -2.12 -54.61
CA THR A 725 9.56 -3.33 -55.42
C THR A 725 9.04 -4.52 -54.64
N VAL A 726 8.22 -5.35 -55.29
CA VAL A 726 7.57 -6.51 -54.67
C VAL A 726 7.93 -7.81 -55.39
N ALA A 727 7.92 -8.93 -54.66
CA ALA A 727 8.08 -10.27 -55.21
C ALA A 727 7.13 -11.25 -54.49
N PRO A 728 6.55 -12.25 -55.19
CA PRO A 728 5.72 -13.27 -54.54
C PRO A 728 6.53 -14.02 -53.48
N SER A 729 5.94 -14.31 -52.32
CA SER A 729 6.59 -15.10 -51.27
C SER A 729 6.32 -16.61 -51.39
N ARG A 730 5.12 -16.99 -51.87
CA ARG A 730 4.66 -18.37 -52.05
C ARG A 730 3.67 -18.49 -53.21
N GLU A 731 3.34 -19.72 -53.61
CA GLU A 731 2.31 -19.96 -54.62
C GLU A 731 0.91 -19.61 -54.07
N GLY A 732 0.18 -18.76 -54.81
CA GLY A 732 -1.14 -18.27 -54.42
C GLY A 732 -1.13 -16.80 -54.05
N ASP A 733 -1.74 -15.97 -54.91
CA ASP A 733 -1.79 -14.51 -54.74
C ASP A 733 -3.10 -14.09 -54.06
N GLU A 734 -3.06 -13.83 -52.75
CA GLU A 734 -4.22 -13.36 -51.98
C GLU A 734 -4.71 -11.98 -52.45
N VAL A 735 -3.80 -11.14 -52.95
CA VAL A 735 -4.15 -9.83 -53.53
C VAL A 735 -4.97 -10.04 -54.80
N LYS A 736 -4.55 -10.96 -55.67
CA LYS A 736 -5.32 -11.34 -56.87
C LYS A 736 -6.70 -11.89 -56.51
N LYS A 737 -6.85 -12.68 -55.44
CA LYS A 737 -8.16 -13.19 -55.00
C LYS A 737 -9.10 -12.08 -54.53
N LYS A 738 -8.58 -11.07 -53.82
CA LYS A 738 -9.41 -10.01 -53.21
C LYS A 738 -9.66 -8.81 -54.12
N ILE A 739 -8.71 -8.47 -54.99
CA ILE A 739 -8.76 -7.28 -55.85
C ILE A 739 -8.92 -7.66 -57.34
N GLY A 740 -8.54 -8.87 -57.73
CA GLY A 740 -8.61 -9.39 -59.11
C GLY A 740 -7.28 -9.31 -59.87
N LEU A 741 -6.37 -8.43 -59.44
CA LEU A 741 -5.05 -8.24 -60.07
C LEU A 741 -3.90 -8.64 -59.14
N PRO A 742 -2.80 -9.20 -59.68
CA PRO A 742 -1.60 -9.45 -58.90
C PRO A 742 -0.99 -8.16 -58.34
N LEU A 743 -0.40 -8.21 -57.13
CA LEU A 743 0.18 -7.02 -56.50
C LEU A 743 1.26 -6.37 -57.37
N GLY A 744 2.12 -7.16 -58.01
CA GLY A 744 3.15 -6.64 -58.91
C GLY A 744 2.57 -5.83 -60.08
N MET A 745 1.41 -6.22 -60.61
CA MET A 745 0.71 -5.47 -61.66
C MET A 745 0.08 -4.18 -61.10
N ILE A 746 -0.53 -4.25 -59.92
CA ILE A 746 -1.11 -3.08 -59.24
C ILE A 746 -0.03 -2.02 -58.99
N VAL A 747 1.13 -2.44 -58.47
CA VAL A 747 2.27 -1.56 -58.23
C VAL A 747 2.72 -0.93 -59.55
N ALA A 748 2.93 -1.73 -60.61
CA ALA A 748 3.36 -1.19 -61.90
C ALA A 748 2.37 -0.20 -62.55
N LEU A 749 1.06 -0.35 -62.28
CA LEU A 749 0.01 0.50 -62.84
C LEU A 749 -0.17 1.83 -62.11
N ILE A 750 0.10 1.87 -60.81
CA ILE A 750 -0.16 3.04 -59.96
C ILE A 750 1.10 3.86 -59.71
N THR A 751 2.28 3.24 -59.80
CA THR A 751 3.55 3.95 -59.69
C THR A 751 3.68 5.02 -60.76
N ASP A 752 3.90 6.27 -60.33
CA ASP A 752 4.12 7.41 -61.21
C ASP A 752 5.57 7.51 -61.71
N SER A 753 5.88 8.58 -62.46
CA SER A 753 7.22 8.85 -62.99
C SER A 753 8.28 9.12 -61.91
N ASP A 754 7.88 9.51 -60.69
CA ASP A 754 8.76 9.77 -59.54
C ASP A 754 9.02 8.50 -58.72
N ASN A 755 8.57 7.35 -59.23
CA ASN A 755 8.60 6.06 -58.54
C ASN A 755 7.82 6.10 -57.21
N ALA A 756 6.72 6.85 -57.17
CA ALA A 756 5.85 7.04 -56.02
C ALA A 756 4.43 6.53 -56.27
N ILE A 757 3.77 6.09 -55.20
CA ILE A 757 2.41 5.57 -55.18
C ILE A 757 1.65 6.37 -54.13
N LYS A 758 0.64 7.14 -54.55
CA LYS A 758 -0.19 7.94 -53.64
C LYS A 758 -1.62 7.43 -53.65
N VAL A 759 -2.09 6.97 -52.49
CA VAL A 759 -3.43 6.40 -52.33
C VAL A 759 -4.08 6.98 -51.07
N ASN A 760 -5.31 7.49 -51.20
CA ASN A 760 -6.14 7.82 -50.04
C ASN A 760 -7.09 6.66 -49.74
N VAL A 761 -7.04 6.12 -48.53
CA VAL A 761 -7.86 4.99 -48.08
C VAL A 761 -8.78 5.46 -46.95
N PRO A 762 -10.00 5.94 -47.27
CA PRO A 762 -10.97 6.33 -46.24
C PRO A 762 -11.55 5.09 -45.55
N LEU A 763 -11.64 5.12 -44.22
CA LEU A 763 -12.24 4.08 -43.39
C LEU A 763 -13.31 4.71 -42.51
N SER A 764 -14.55 4.21 -42.59
CA SER A 764 -15.66 4.71 -41.76
C SER A 764 -16.51 3.54 -41.26
N GLY A 765 -16.99 3.61 -40.02
CA GLY A 765 -17.88 2.60 -39.46
C GLY A 765 -18.11 2.72 -37.95
N GLU A 766 -18.97 1.88 -37.40
CA GLU A 766 -19.20 1.80 -35.96
C GLU A 766 -18.04 1.08 -35.26
N LEU A 767 -17.56 1.60 -34.12
CA LEU A 767 -16.36 1.09 -33.43
C LEU A 767 -16.47 -0.42 -33.07
N SER A 768 -17.64 -0.84 -32.60
CA SER A 768 -17.92 -2.22 -32.18
C SER A 768 -17.86 -3.21 -33.34
N GLN A 769 -18.41 -2.83 -34.50
CA GLN A 769 -18.40 -3.65 -35.71
C GLN A 769 -16.99 -3.74 -36.30
N LEU A 770 -16.24 -2.64 -36.28
CA LEU A 770 -14.86 -2.59 -36.75
C LEU A 770 -13.92 -3.41 -35.86
N GLN A 771 -14.12 -3.47 -34.54
CA GLN A 771 -13.30 -4.34 -33.66
C GLN A 771 -13.42 -5.84 -34.03
N ALA A 772 -14.60 -6.28 -34.47
CA ALA A 772 -14.83 -7.68 -34.85
C ALA A 772 -14.37 -8.00 -36.29
N GLY A 773 -14.28 -7.01 -37.19
CA GLY A 773 -14.09 -7.21 -38.63
C GLY A 773 -13.07 -6.27 -39.30
N LEU A 774 -12.14 -5.69 -38.53
CA LEU A 774 -11.20 -4.65 -39.01
C LEU A 774 -10.48 -5.06 -40.30
N GLY A 775 -10.01 -6.31 -40.38
CA GLY A 775 -9.29 -6.82 -41.54
C GLY A 775 -10.11 -6.75 -42.82
N ASP A 776 -11.37 -7.15 -42.79
CA ASP A 776 -12.26 -7.11 -43.96
C ASP A 776 -12.63 -5.67 -44.33
N ALA A 777 -12.88 -4.81 -43.34
CA ALA A 777 -13.16 -3.40 -43.59
C ALA A 777 -11.99 -2.68 -44.28
N VAL A 778 -10.76 -2.93 -43.82
CA VAL A 778 -9.54 -2.42 -44.47
C VAL A 778 -9.42 -2.93 -45.91
N TRP A 779 -9.69 -4.22 -46.15
CA TRP A 779 -9.68 -4.79 -47.50
C TRP A 779 -10.69 -4.12 -48.44
N VAL A 780 -11.91 -3.87 -47.98
CA VAL A 780 -12.92 -3.16 -48.78
C VAL A 780 -12.47 -1.73 -49.10
N ALA A 781 -11.95 -1.01 -48.11
CA ALA A 781 -11.45 0.35 -48.28
C ALA A 781 -10.28 0.42 -49.30
N VAL A 782 -9.30 -0.47 -49.15
CA VAL A 782 -8.13 -0.57 -50.05
C VAL A 782 -8.59 -0.92 -51.47
N ARG A 783 -9.49 -1.90 -51.63
CA ARG A 783 -10.03 -2.26 -52.95
C ARG A 783 -10.71 -1.07 -53.62
N ASN A 784 -11.58 -0.36 -52.91
CA ASN A 784 -12.29 0.80 -53.45
C ASN A 784 -11.33 1.93 -53.84
N ALA A 785 -10.31 2.18 -53.01
CA ALA A 785 -9.27 3.16 -53.31
C ALA A 785 -8.48 2.80 -54.58
N LEU A 786 -8.02 1.54 -54.68
CA LEU A 786 -7.22 1.07 -55.81
C LEU A 786 -8.02 1.01 -57.11
N VAL A 787 -9.28 0.57 -57.10
CA VAL A 787 -10.13 0.53 -58.31
C VAL A 787 -10.28 1.92 -58.91
N ASN A 788 -10.47 2.95 -58.08
CA ASN A 788 -10.59 4.33 -58.54
C ASN A 788 -9.28 4.86 -59.15
N VAL A 789 -8.14 4.54 -58.55
CA VAL A 789 -6.81 4.97 -59.02
C VAL A 789 -6.41 4.26 -60.31
N ILE A 790 -6.62 2.94 -60.40
CA ILE A 790 -6.29 2.14 -61.60
C ILE A 790 -7.21 2.49 -62.78
N SER A 791 -8.50 2.73 -62.53
CA SER A 791 -9.47 2.97 -63.61
C SER A 791 -9.35 4.35 -64.26
N ALA A 792 -8.87 5.37 -63.54
CA ALA A 792 -8.76 6.74 -64.05
C ALA A 792 -7.95 6.86 -65.35
N PRO A 793 -6.72 6.32 -65.45
CA PRO A 793 -5.95 6.35 -66.71
C PRO A 793 -6.50 5.42 -67.80
N PHE A 794 -7.27 4.38 -67.46
CA PHE A 794 -7.79 3.40 -68.44
C PHE A 794 -9.08 3.82 -69.15
N LYS A 795 -9.84 4.78 -68.60
CA LYS A 795 -11.14 5.20 -69.15
C LYS A 795 -11.10 5.71 -70.60
N GLY A 796 -9.94 6.12 -71.12
CA GLY A 796 -9.76 6.59 -72.50
C GLY A 796 -9.22 5.54 -73.47
N ILE A 797 -8.48 4.54 -72.99
CA ILE A 797 -7.67 3.64 -73.84
C ILE A 797 -8.21 2.20 -73.93
N GLY A 798 -9.21 1.83 -73.13
CA GLY A 798 -9.69 0.45 -73.12
C GLY A 798 -10.88 0.18 -72.21
N ARG A 799 -11.15 -1.11 -72.01
CA ARG A 799 -12.29 -1.62 -71.22
C ARG A 799 -11.80 -2.45 -70.05
N LEU A 800 -12.48 -2.29 -68.92
CA LEU A 800 -12.15 -2.95 -67.67
C LEU A 800 -13.24 -3.99 -67.36
N PHE A 801 -12.89 -5.28 -67.39
CA PHE A 801 -13.85 -6.35 -67.16
C PHE A 801 -13.99 -6.59 -65.65
N LYS A 802 -15.19 -6.32 -65.13
CA LYS A 802 -15.52 -6.56 -63.72
C LYS A 802 -16.15 -7.94 -63.54
N GLY A 803 -15.61 -8.72 -62.61
CA GLY A 803 -16.11 -10.04 -62.23
C GLY A 803 -17.30 -10.00 -61.26
N LYS A 804 -17.76 -11.19 -60.85
CA LYS A 804 -18.75 -11.31 -59.75
C LYS A 804 -18.13 -10.82 -58.45
N GLY A 805 -18.60 -9.68 -57.93
CA GLY A 805 -18.17 -9.12 -56.64
C GLY A 805 -17.28 -7.87 -56.72
N ASP A 806 -17.31 -7.13 -57.84
CA ASP A 806 -16.53 -5.89 -58.07
C ASP A 806 -15.00 -6.10 -58.11
N THR A 807 -14.53 -7.32 -58.40
CA THR A 807 -13.11 -7.59 -58.72
C THR A 807 -12.78 -7.24 -60.16
N VAL A 808 -11.53 -6.82 -60.42
CA VAL A 808 -11.05 -6.56 -61.79
C VAL A 808 -10.51 -7.87 -62.37
N ASP A 809 -11.23 -8.47 -63.31
CA ASP A 809 -10.89 -9.79 -63.86
C ASP A 809 -9.86 -9.69 -65.00
N ASP A 810 -9.95 -8.65 -65.83
CA ASP A 810 -9.03 -8.43 -66.96
C ASP A 810 -8.96 -6.94 -67.37
N LEU A 811 -7.80 -6.50 -67.87
CA LEU A 811 -7.59 -5.17 -68.48
C LEU A 811 -7.21 -5.36 -69.95
N GLN A 812 -8.05 -4.85 -70.85
CA GLN A 812 -7.77 -4.87 -72.29
C GLN A 812 -7.78 -3.45 -72.86
N VAL A 813 -6.72 -3.11 -73.59
CA VAL A 813 -6.64 -1.89 -74.41
C VAL A 813 -7.50 -2.10 -75.64
N ASP A 814 -8.29 -1.09 -76.04
CA ASP A 814 -9.15 -1.21 -77.22
C ASP A 814 -8.29 -1.40 -78.48
N PRO A 815 -8.66 -2.33 -79.38
CA PRO A 815 -7.85 -2.66 -80.54
C PRO A 815 -7.77 -1.50 -81.53
N VAL A 816 -6.58 -1.28 -82.08
CA VAL A 816 -6.37 -0.32 -83.16
C VAL A 816 -6.94 -0.90 -84.46
N THR A 817 -7.94 -0.22 -85.03
CA THR A 817 -8.60 -0.67 -86.26
C THR A 817 -8.04 0.01 -87.49
N PHE A 818 -8.08 -0.69 -88.62
CA PHE A 818 -7.57 -0.20 -89.91
C PHE A 818 -8.64 -0.39 -90.99
N ALA A 819 -8.62 0.49 -92.01
CA ALA A 819 -9.42 0.26 -93.21
C ALA A 819 -8.98 -1.04 -93.92
N ALA A 820 -9.94 -1.79 -94.46
CA ALA A 820 -9.70 -3.10 -95.05
C ALA A 820 -8.63 -3.03 -96.16
N GLY A 821 -7.53 -3.78 -95.99
CA GLY A 821 -6.41 -3.79 -96.94
C GLY A 821 -5.43 -2.60 -96.87
N SER A 822 -5.62 -1.65 -95.96
CA SER A 822 -4.71 -0.50 -95.74
C SER A 822 -3.93 -0.61 -94.42
N ALA A 823 -2.70 -0.10 -94.41
CA ALA A 823 -1.87 0.06 -93.21
C ALA A 823 -1.87 1.51 -92.68
N GLU A 824 -2.63 2.42 -93.30
CA GLU A 824 -2.76 3.80 -92.82
C GLU A 824 -3.68 3.84 -91.61
N VAL A 825 -3.22 4.52 -90.56
CA VAL A 825 -4.00 4.76 -89.34
C VAL A 825 -5.04 5.83 -89.66
N ALA A 826 -6.32 5.54 -89.42
CA ALA A 826 -7.38 6.54 -89.59
C ALA A 826 -7.23 7.67 -88.56
N GLY A 827 -7.62 8.90 -88.90
CA GLY A 827 -7.48 10.06 -88.01
C GLY A 827 -8.16 9.91 -86.64
N GLU A 828 -9.23 9.12 -86.54
CA GLU A 828 -9.86 8.78 -85.25
C GLU A 828 -8.98 7.86 -84.39
N MET A 829 -8.20 6.97 -85.00
CA MET A 829 -7.30 6.04 -84.31
C MET A 829 -5.97 6.70 -83.93
N GLU A 830 -5.54 7.79 -84.58
CA GLU A 830 -4.38 8.58 -84.15
C GLU A 830 -4.60 9.20 -82.77
N GLN A 831 -5.81 9.69 -82.49
CA GLN A 831 -6.17 10.21 -81.17
C GLN A 831 -6.12 9.11 -80.11
N HIS A 832 -6.60 7.90 -80.44
CA HIS A 832 -6.52 6.73 -79.55
C HIS A 832 -5.06 6.34 -79.26
N LEU A 833 -4.21 6.25 -80.29
CA LEU A 833 -2.78 5.96 -80.14
C LEU A 833 -2.06 7.03 -79.30
N THR A 834 -2.44 8.30 -79.45
CA THR A 834 -1.91 9.38 -78.60
C THR A 834 -2.26 9.17 -77.13
N GLN A 835 -3.49 8.76 -76.82
CA GLN A 835 -3.92 8.44 -75.46
C GLN A 835 -3.18 7.22 -74.89
N VAL A 836 -2.93 6.18 -75.71
CA VAL A 836 -2.13 5.01 -75.32
C VAL A 836 -0.66 5.40 -75.07
N ALA A 837 -0.07 6.24 -75.91
CA ALA A 837 1.29 6.74 -75.72
C ALA A 837 1.42 7.60 -74.45
N ASP A 838 0.46 8.49 -74.20
CA ASP A 838 0.40 9.28 -72.97
C ASP A 838 0.25 8.41 -71.72
N PHE A 839 -0.54 7.34 -71.81
CA PHE A 839 -0.65 6.33 -70.76
C PHE A 839 0.71 5.66 -70.48
N LEU A 840 1.40 5.15 -71.51
CA LEU A 840 2.69 4.47 -71.36
C LEU A 840 3.78 5.41 -70.81
N ARG A 841 3.75 6.70 -71.15
CA ARG A 841 4.65 7.71 -70.57
C ARG A 841 4.42 7.91 -69.07
N ARG A 842 3.16 7.85 -68.63
CA ARG A 842 2.79 8.01 -67.21
C ARG A 842 2.99 6.73 -66.38
N ALA A 843 2.97 5.57 -67.02
CA ALA A 843 3.15 4.26 -66.39
C ALA A 843 4.42 3.56 -66.90
N PRO A 844 5.63 4.05 -66.55
CA PRO A 844 6.89 3.61 -67.14
C PRO A 844 7.25 2.14 -66.83
N MET A 845 6.60 1.54 -65.83
CA MET A 845 6.79 0.15 -65.43
C MET A 845 5.99 -0.84 -66.30
N ILE A 846 5.09 -0.36 -67.17
CA ILE A 846 4.24 -1.19 -68.01
C ILE A 846 4.88 -1.41 -69.39
N LYS A 847 4.87 -2.67 -69.82
CA LYS A 847 5.31 -3.07 -71.17
C LYS A 847 4.10 -3.50 -71.99
N LEU A 848 3.90 -2.84 -73.13
CA LEU A 848 2.84 -3.20 -74.06
C LEU A 848 3.33 -4.25 -75.07
N ALA A 849 2.60 -5.36 -75.19
CA ALA A 849 2.79 -6.33 -76.25
C ALA A 849 1.73 -6.10 -77.33
N LEU A 850 2.17 -5.91 -78.57
CA LEU A 850 1.29 -5.69 -79.72
C LEU A 850 1.17 -6.99 -80.53
N THR A 851 -0.06 -7.40 -80.84
CA THR A 851 -0.37 -8.51 -81.74
C THR A 851 -1.31 -8.05 -82.85
N SER A 852 -0.97 -8.39 -84.09
CA SER A 852 -1.79 -8.06 -85.26
C SER A 852 -2.74 -9.20 -85.59
N VAL A 853 -4.02 -8.88 -85.85
CA VAL A 853 -5.05 -9.85 -86.25
C VAL A 853 -5.61 -9.44 -87.62
N ALA A 854 -5.74 -10.40 -88.55
CA ALA A 854 -6.36 -10.15 -89.85
C ALA A 854 -7.88 -10.28 -89.77
N ALA A 855 -8.60 -9.30 -90.30
CA ALA A 855 -10.03 -9.41 -90.49
C ALA A 855 -10.34 -10.15 -91.81
N PRO A 856 -11.45 -10.91 -91.91
CA PRO A 856 -11.85 -11.55 -93.17
C PRO A 856 -11.94 -10.56 -94.35
N GLN A 857 -12.36 -9.32 -94.08
CA GLN A 857 -12.49 -8.25 -95.05
C GLN A 857 -11.14 -7.76 -95.63
N ASP A 858 -10.04 -7.93 -94.90
CA ASP A 858 -8.70 -7.54 -95.37
C ASP A 858 -8.28 -8.41 -96.55
N GLY A 859 -8.54 -9.72 -96.46
CA GLY A 859 -8.24 -10.66 -97.52
C GLY A 859 -9.07 -10.40 -98.78
N GLU A 860 -10.34 -10.01 -98.62
CA GLU A 860 -11.18 -9.63 -99.75
C GLU A 860 -10.70 -8.33 -100.42
N SER A 861 -10.38 -7.30 -99.64
CA SER A 861 -9.87 -6.02 -100.16
C SER A 861 -8.54 -6.17 -100.89
N LEU A 862 -7.57 -6.88 -100.29
CA LEU A 862 -6.28 -7.14 -100.93
C LEU A 862 -6.42 -7.94 -102.23
N ARG A 863 -7.37 -8.89 -102.27
CA ARG A 863 -7.66 -9.66 -103.49
C ARG A 863 -8.17 -8.75 -104.61
N VAL A 864 -9.01 -7.76 -104.30
CA VAL A 864 -9.45 -6.73 -105.26
C VAL A 864 -8.28 -5.90 -105.74
N GLN A 865 -7.42 -5.44 -104.83
CA GLN A 865 -6.27 -4.60 -105.17
C GLN A 865 -5.24 -5.33 -106.02
N GLU A 866 -4.89 -6.59 -105.70
CA GLU A 866 -3.95 -7.38 -106.50
C GLU A 866 -4.47 -7.66 -107.90
N LEU A 867 -5.75 -8.04 -108.02
CA LEU A 867 -6.37 -8.25 -109.32
C LEU A 867 -6.36 -6.95 -110.13
N THR A 868 -6.72 -5.83 -109.51
CA THR A 868 -6.71 -4.51 -110.15
C THR A 868 -5.31 -4.12 -110.61
N LEU A 869 -4.27 -4.33 -109.78
CA LEU A 869 -2.88 -4.08 -110.13
C LEU A 869 -2.38 -5.00 -111.24
N LYS A 870 -2.76 -6.29 -111.25
CA LYS A 870 -2.44 -7.22 -112.34
C LYS A 870 -3.06 -6.76 -113.66
N ILE A 871 -4.31 -6.31 -113.62
CA ILE A 871 -5.02 -5.78 -114.78
C ILE A 871 -4.40 -4.46 -115.26
N GLN A 872 -4.05 -3.54 -114.35
CA GLN A 872 -3.37 -2.29 -114.69
C GLN A 872 -1.95 -2.50 -115.24
N ARG A 873 -1.18 -3.44 -114.69
CA ARG A 873 0.13 -3.83 -115.25
C ARG A 873 -0.04 -4.44 -116.64
N ALA A 874 -1.00 -5.35 -116.81
CA ALA A 874 -1.33 -5.89 -118.11
C ALA A 874 -1.79 -4.79 -119.09
N GLN A 875 -2.48 -3.76 -118.61
CA GLN A 875 -2.87 -2.60 -119.42
C GLN A 875 -1.64 -1.83 -119.92
N LEU A 876 -0.70 -1.51 -119.02
CA LEU A 876 0.54 -0.77 -119.32
C LEU A 876 1.49 -1.56 -120.21
N GLU A 877 1.75 -2.82 -119.90
CA GLU A 877 2.65 -3.69 -120.67
C GLU A 877 2.11 -3.99 -122.08
N ARG A 878 0.79 -4.02 -122.25
CA ARG A 878 0.12 -4.33 -123.53
C ARG A 878 -0.40 -3.09 -124.27
N GLY A 879 -0.16 -1.88 -123.74
CA GLY A 879 -0.57 -0.61 -124.36
C GLY A 879 -2.08 -0.46 -124.55
N LEU A 880 -2.90 -1.00 -123.65
CA LEU A 880 -4.35 -1.01 -123.79
C LEU A 880 -4.99 0.35 -123.42
N PRO A 881 -6.00 0.81 -124.18
CA PRO A 881 -6.46 2.21 -124.14
C PRO A 881 -7.19 2.60 -122.85
N ASN A 882 -7.78 1.63 -122.14
CA ASN A 882 -8.44 1.87 -120.86
C ASN A 882 -8.50 0.59 -120.01
N PHE A 883 -8.84 0.77 -118.73
CA PHE A 883 -8.90 -0.31 -117.76
C PHE A 883 -9.90 -1.40 -118.16
N ASN A 884 -11.07 -1.02 -118.69
CA ASN A 884 -12.11 -1.97 -119.12
C ASN A 884 -11.63 -2.89 -120.26
N ALA A 885 -10.81 -2.38 -121.19
CA ALA A 885 -10.18 -3.19 -122.23
C ALA A 885 -9.15 -4.18 -121.65
N ALA A 886 -8.43 -3.78 -120.59
CA ALA A 886 -7.53 -4.67 -119.88
C ALA A 886 -8.26 -5.76 -119.09
N VAL A 887 -9.39 -5.44 -118.44
CA VAL A 887 -10.25 -6.42 -117.76
C VAL A 887 -10.72 -7.49 -118.73
N ALA A 888 -11.20 -7.11 -119.92
CA ALA A 888 -11.66 -8.05 -120.94
C ALA A 888 -10.54 -8.95 -121.48
N ALA A 889 -9.34 -8.39 -121.66
CA ALA A 889 -8.16 -9.17 -122.07
C ALA A 889 -7.73 -10.17 -121.00
N THR A 890 -7.68 -9.74 -119.73
CA THR A 890 -7.33 -10.60 -118.59
C THR A 890 -8.41 -11.67 -118.34
N PHE A 891 -9.69 -11.37 -118.56
CA PHE A 891 -10.79 -12.33 -118.45
C PHE A 891 -10.65 -13.50 -119.42
N LYS A 892 -10.32 -13.21 -120.68
CA LYS A 892 -10.16 -14.21 -121.73
C LYS A 892 -8.98 -15.17 -121.46
N GLU A 893 -7.95 -14.67 -120.78
CA GLU A 893 -6.73 -15.41 -120.47
C GLU A 893 -6.89 -16.30 -119.23
N GLN A 894 -7.52 -15.78 -118.18
CA GLN A 894 -7.65 -16.49 -116.91
C GLN A 894 -8.90 -17.37 -116.84
N VAL A 895 -9.88 -17.18 -117.73
CA VAL A 895 -11.12 -17.97 -117.78
C VAL A 895 -11.37 -18.48 -119.21
N PRO A 896 -10.48 -19.33 -119.76
CA PRO A 896 -10.62 -19.85 -121.12
C PRO A 896 -11.89 -20.72 -121.24
N GLY A 897 -12.70 -20.44 -122.27
CA GLY A 897 -13.90 -21.22 -122.60
C GLY A 897 -15.22 -20.72 -122.00
N VAL A 898 -15.22 -19.65 -121.20
CA VAL A 898 -16.44 -19.02 -120.66
C VAL A 898 -16.75 -17.76 -121.48
N ALA A 899 -17.99 -17.62 -121.98
CA ALA A 899 -18.41 -16.43 -122.71
C ALA A 899 -18.33 -15.20 -121.78
N PRO A 900 -17.61 -14.13 -122.16
CA PRO A 900 -17.40 -12.98 -121.28
C PRO A 900 -18.73 -12.25 -121.02
N PRO A 901 -19.07 -11.94 -119.75
CA PRO A 901 -20.19 -11.07 -119.40
C PRO A 901 -20.17 -9.74 -120.17
N LYS A 902 -21.34 -9.11 -120.38
CA LYS A 902 -21.43 -7.93 -121.26
C LYS A 902 -20.78 -6.67 -120.68
N SER A 903 -20.64 -6.58 -119.36
CA SER A 903 -19.98 -5.43 -118.70
C SER A 903 -18.61 -5.82 -118.16
N ALA A 904 -17.69 -4.85 -118.17
CA ALA A 904 -16.37 -5.01 -117.56
C ALA A 904 -16.49 -5.25 -116.04
N ASP A 905 -17.50 -4.69 -115.39
CA ASP A 905 -17.73 -4.87 -113.95
C ASP A 905 -18.13 -6.32 -113.60
N GLU A 906 -18.99 -6.95 -114.41
CA GLU A 906 -19.38 -8.36 -114.21
C GLU A 906 -18.20 -9.31 -114.47
N GLN A 907 -17.35 -9.00 -115.46
CA GLN A 907 -16.11 -9.73 -115.72
C GLN A 907 -15.14 -9.62 -114.52
N LEU A 908 -15.02 -8.43 -113.93
CA LEU A 908 -14.17 -8.16 -112.78
C LEU A 908 -14.62 -8.94 -111.53
N VAL A 909 -15.92 -9.11 -111.33
CA VAL A 909 -16.47 -9.88 -110.19
C VAL A 909 -16.11 -11.36 -110.27
N VAL A 910 -16.21 -11.97 -111.45
CA VAL A 910 -15.86 -13.38 -111.67
C VAL A 910 -14.36 -13.62 -111.52
N LEU A 911 -13.53 -12.71 -112.07
CA LEU A 911 -12.07 -12.75 -111.89
C LEU A 911 -11.69 -12.66 -110.41
N ARG A 912 -12.35 -11.76 -109.66
CA ARG A 912 -12.14 -11.58 -108.23
C ARG A 912 -12.46 -12.83 -107.43
N GLN A 913 -13.52 -13.58 -107.77
CA GLN A 913 -13.87 -14.81 -107.06
C GLN A 913 -12.83 -15.93 -107.23
N ARG A 914 -12.13 -15.96 -108.37
CA ARG A 914 -11.12 -16.98 -108.70
C ARG A 914 -9.69 -16.61 -108.28
N GLU A 915 -9.44 -15.36 -107.95
CA GLU A 915 -8.14 -14.91 -107.46
C GLU A 915 -7.81 -15.62 -106.12
N PRO A 916 -6.60 -16.19 -105.95
CA PRO A 916 -6.21 -16.86 -104.71
C PRO A 916 -6.19 -15.88 -103.54
N PHE A 917 -6.48 -16.38 -102.33
CA PHE A 917 -6.39 -15.56 -101.12
C PHE A 917 -4.92 -15.12 -100.93
N PRO A 918 -4.63 -13.81 -100.87
CA PRO A 918 -3.26 -13.33 -100.94
C PRO A 918 -2.58 -13.42 -99.56
N GLN A 919 -2.26 -14.63 -99.12
CA GLN A 919 -1.70 -14.91 -97.78
C GLN A 919 -0.44 -14.11 -97.48
N VAL A 920 0.50 -14.04 -98.44
CA VAL A 920 1.76 -13.28 -98.29
C VAL A 920 1.47 -11.79 -98.09
N ARG A 921 0.53 -11.22 -98.85
CA ARG A 921 0.14 -9.81 -98.72
C ARG A 921 -0.59 -9.51 -97.43
N VAL A 922 -1.42 -10.43 -96.95
CA VAL A 922 -2.06 -10.31 -95.63
C VAL A 922 -0.99 -10.28 -94.53
N THR A 923 0.01 -11.17 -94.60
CA THR A 923 1.13 -11.15 -93.64
C THR A 923 1.97 -9.87 -93.73
N GLU A 924 2.27 -9.39 -94.95
CA GLU A 924 2.94 -8.09 -95.17
C GLU A 924 2.11 -6.92 -94.60
N LEU A 925 0.80 -6.91 -94.83
CA LEU A 925 -0.13 -5.91 -94.32
C LEU A 925 -0.14 -5.89 -92.79
N LEU A 926 -0.23 -7.06 -92.15
CA LEU A 926 -0.18 -7.19 -90.69
C LEU A 926 1.14 -6.67 -90.12
N THR A 927 2.27 -7.00 -90.77
CA THR A 927 3.60 -6.51 -90.38
C THR A 927 3.69 -4.99 -90.50
N ARG A 928 3.17 -4.42 -91.60
CA ARG A 928 3.14 -2.96 -91.83
C ARG A 928 2.23 -2.24 -90.83
N ARG A 929 1.07 -2.81 -90.51
CA ARG A 929 0.16 -2.26 -89.48
C ARG A 929 0.82 -2.26 -88.10
N LEU A 930 1.50 -3.35 -87.75
CA LEU A 930 2.21 -3.45 -86.47
C LEU A 930 3.38 -2.46 -86.39
N ALA A 931 4.11 -2.25 -87.49
CA ALA A 931 5.13 -1.22 -87.59
C ALA A 931 4.54 0.19 -87.48
N ALA A 932 3.43 0.48 -88.17
CA ALA A 932 2.75 1.77 -88.11
C ALA A 932 2.25 2.12 -86.71
N VAL A 933 1.68 1.16 -85.98
CA VAL A 933 1.30 1.35 -84.57
C VAL A 933 2.53 1.57 -83.69
N ARG A 934 3.62 0.83 -83.93
CA ARG A 934 4.86 0.99 -83.17
C ARG A 934 5.54 2.33 -83.41
N ASP A 935 5.52 2.86 -84.63
CA ASP A 935 6.11 4.16 -84.94
C ASP A 935 5.27 5.32 -84.40
N ALA A 936 3.97 5.10 -84.19
CA ALA A 936 3.03 6.09 -83.65
C ALA A 936 2.99 6.15 -82.10
N LEU A 937 3.42 5.07 -81.41
CA LEU A 937 3.50 4.98 -79.94
C LEU A 937 4.90 5.36 -79.44
#